data_AF-A0A7Y6MGW1-F1
#
_entry.id   AF-A0A7Y6MGW1-F1
#
_cell.length_a   1.000
_cell.length_b   1.000
_cell.length_c   1.000
_cell.angle_alpha   90.00
_cell.angle_beta   90.00
_cell.angle_gamma   90.00
#
_symmetry.space_group_name_H-M   'P 1'
#
loop_
_entity.id
_entity.type
_entity.pdbx_description
1 polymer ?
#
loop_
_entity_poly.entity_id
_entity_poly.type
_entity_poly.pdbx_seq_one_letter_code
_entity_poly.pdbx_strand_id
1 'polypeptide(L)'
;MRTRWLSPIAVVVLAAVIALGAVLDPSGLAAPYTWTGADLLPVAGLWQLAATVVYVPLLLAGVGVLTWAVARGRAPLRTSLLVWGAVVWSAMAAKLVMSLVMAFGDVVYLAWSTGFTGVKATVFGLPVLAVTWLAQLLRRRRASPPSRSTAPPPAQPGAGPAAASKPLLSSASGPGWVAAGVAVALGASVGGVWWGGSPVGYAIGDSPLAPAPEAGPLGCLAAVTLLGVTTWALNRWLSATTSPRALVAGVSALGAAATLGLVQVAIGLPGDLAGGDTFWAPAILLRLAPALSLGALLALATAALVALVPARWTALVPARRTALLPARKGSALPAPMPMAAVVAVVAVAALAVPLLQPGTTTGAPARTKGLTLSADRRIVDADGNEVLLRGVNVNQLEDYFQKFPDRPVTRPLTEADFAGMERMGFNVIRLALSWSALEPRPGHYDPAYLARISWAVRTAAEHGLRTVIDMHQDAWGKGVAAAPGTTCDDGVPMHGWDGAPTWADRFDGAPRCEFTGRDISPAVARAFTNFYQDRDGIQTRLVAAWGMLAERFANEPMVAGYDLLNEPGFGEAPPITSGVLLGRYYDRAIKAIRAGERRGFGFPHLVFFEPSVLWSGLGFEVSVPKDFTDDRLLVFAPHLYNESITIDQGTGLTVTSIERGFDLASRAAAYYGAGLWSGEWGWFGDPASAPIATYTDQEDRHRIGGAFWVWKQSCGDAHAGAGAETGGNLMIEDCATGKDLPPPPEYVAELSRPYPRSAPGRLTRLTSGPASLTAEGEGSGCGLDVWFPGGARPVVRGTGVTGVAARQTAGGWRVTGCTRGAYTLTAHR
;
A
#
# COMPACT_ATOMS: atom_id res chain seq x y z
N MET A 1 18.70 -3.85 -44.34
CA MET A 1 18.95 -4.01 -42.89
C MET A 1 18.87 -5.49 -42.51
N ARG A 2 19.96 -6.06 -41.98
CA ARG A 2 20.02 -7.46 -41.46
C ARG A 2 19.12 -7.58 -40.21
N THR A 3 18.62 -8.79 -39.89
CA THR A 3 17.90 -9.12 -38.64
C THR A 3 18.60 -8.64 -37.36
N ARG A 4 19.91 -8.42 -37.45
CA ARG A 4 20.77 -7.93 -36.35
C ARG A 4 20.44 -6.52 -35.85
N TRP A 5 19.65 -5.72 -36.57
CA TRP A 5 19.34 -4.33 -36.16
C TRP A 5 18.13 -4.19 -35.22
N LEU A 6 17.28 -5.21 -35.07
CA LEU A 6 16.11 -5.14 -34.20
C LEU A 6 16.47 -4.95 -32.71
N SER A 7 17.51 -5.64 -32.25
CA SER A 7 17.99 -5.52 -30.87
C SER A 7 18.59 -4.14 -30.56
N PRO A 8 19.52 -3.61 -31.38
CA PRO A 8 20.00 -2.24 -31.25
C PRO A 8 18.86 -1.19 -31.28
N ILE A 9 17.88 -1.35 -32.17
CA ILE A 9 16.73 -0.43 -32.25
C ILE A 9 15.93 -0.46 -30.94
N ALA A 10 15.60 -1.65 -30.42
CA ALA A 10 14.84 -1.77 -29.18
C ALA A 10 15.59 -1.15 -27.98
N VAL A 11 16.90 -1.38 -27.89
CA VAL A 11 17.75 -0.83 -26.83
C VAL A 11 17.82 0.70 -26.93
N VAL A 12 18.05 1.26 -28.12
CA VAL A 12 18.15 2.71 -28.31
C VAL A 12 16.83 3.41 -28.02
N VAL A 13 15.70 2.87 -28.49
CA VAL A 13 14.38 3.43 -28.21
C VAL A 13 14.08 3.38 -26.72
N LEU A 14 14.36 2.25 -26.05
CA LEU A 14 14.15 2.14 -24.61
C LEU A 14 15.06 3.08 -23.81
N ALA A 15 16.33 3.21 -24.20
CA ALA A 15 17.25 4.16 -23.57
C ALA A 15 16.77 5.61 -23.72
N ALA A 16 16.22 5.98 -24.88
CA ALA A 16 15.62 7.30 -25.08
C ALA A 16 14.37 7.51 -24.21
N VAL A 17 13.51 6.49 -24.06
CA VAL A 17 12.34 6.53 -23.17
C VAL A 17 12.77 6.68 -21.71
N ILE A 18 13.83 5.98 -21.28
CA ILE A 18 14.40 6.10 -19.94
C ILE A 18 14.95 7.51 -19.69
N ALA A 19 15.76 8.03 -20.63
CA ALA A 19 16.35 9.35 -20.50
C ALA A 19 15.28 10.46 -20.49
N LEU A 20 14.28 10.36 -21.37
CA LEU A 20 13.17 11.31 -21.40
C LEU A 20 12.31 11.24 -20.13
N GLY A 21 12.02 10.03 -19.65
CA GLY A 21 11.27 9.83 -18.40
C GLY A 21 11.98 10.42 -17.18
N ALA A 22 13.29 10.25 -17.10
CA ALA A 22 14.09 10.82 -16.00
C ALA A 22 14.08 12.35 -15.96
N VAL A 23 13.85 13.00 -17.11
CA VAL A 23 13.73 14.47 -17.21
C VAL A 23 12.29 14.93 -16.94
N LEU A 24 11.30 14.24 -17.50
CA LEU A 24 9.90 14.67 -17.45
C LEU A 24 9.16 14.31 -16.15
N ASP A 25 9.65 13.34 -15.40
CA ASP A 25 9.06 12.92 -14.12
C ASP A 25 10.18 12.62 -13.12
N PRO A 26 10.68 13.63 -12.39
CA PRO A 26 11.72 13.45 -11.38
C PRO A 26 11.23 12.68 -10.14
N SER A 27 9.91 12.59 -9.92
CA SER A 27 9.30 11.88 -8.78
C SER A 27 9.36 10.35 -8.92
N GLY A 28 9.26 9.86 -10.16
CA GLY A 28 9.33 8.44 -10.50
C GLY A 28 8.05 7.67 -10.29
N LEU A 29 6.96 8.41 -10.10
CA LEU A 29 5.62 7.86 -10.00
C LEU A 29 5.17 7.27 -11.34
N ALA A 30 5.57 7.85 -12.48
CA ALA A 30 5.21 7.37 -13.83
C ALA A 30 6.43 6.86 -14.63
N ALA A 31 7.62 7.43 -14.44
CA ALA A 31 8.81 7.09 -15.22
C ALA A 31 9.38 5.68 -14.92
N PRO A 32 10.04 5.05 -15.91
CA PRO A 32 10.70 3.74 -15.73
C PRO A 32 11.93 3.79 -14.82
N TYR A 33 12.57 4.95 -14.73
CA TYR A 33 13.75 5.24 -13.92
C TYR A 33 13.71 6.72 -13.58
N THR A 34 14.16 7.06 -12.38
CA THR A 34 14.28 8.45 -11.94
C THR A 34 15.63 8.74 -11.35
N TRP A 35 16.05 9.98 -11.59
CA TRP A 35 17.18 10.57 -10.92
C TRP A 35 16.69 11.81 -10.19
N THR A 36 16.87 11.80 -8.87
CA THR A 36 16.50 12.88 -7.95
C THR A 36 17.40 14.10 -8.05
N GLY A 37 18.35 14.15 -8.99
CA GLY A 37 19.37 15.21 -9.04
C GLY A 37 20.39 15.15 -7.90
N ALA A 38 20.32 14.12 -7.03
CA ALA A 38 21.28 13.90 -5.97
C ALA A 38 22.68 13.57 -6.51
N ASP A 39 23.69 13.97 -5.76
CA ASP A 39 25.09 13.66 -6.04
C ASP A 39 25.31 12.15 -6.03
N LEU A 40 26.07 11.68 -7.02
CA LEU A 40 26.47 10.27 -7.11
C LEU A 40 27.68 9.96 -6.22
N LEU A 41 28.42 10.98 -5.78
CA LEU A 41 29.63 10.85 -4.98
C LEU A 41 29.60 11.84 -3.80
N PRO A 42 30.13 11.45 -2.62
CA PRO A 42 30.67 10.13 -2.30
C PRO A 42 29.57 9.07 -2.13
N VAL A 43 29.86 7.82 -2.52
CA VAL A 43 28.92 6.70 -2.35
C VAL A 43 28.95 6.22 -0.90
N ALA A 44 27.85 6.37 -0.17
CA ALA A 44 27.66 5.83 1.17
C ALA A 44 27.25 4.34 1.14
N GLY A 45 26.63 3.87 0.06
CA GLY A 45 26.26 2.47 -0.11
C GLY A 45 25.77 2.13 -1.52
N LEU A 46 25.82 0.85 -1.88
CA LEU A 46 25.37 0.38 -3.20
C LEU A 46 23.88 0.70 -3.48
N TRP A 47 23.07 0.84 -2.44
CA TRP A 47 21.66 1.22 -2.54
C TRP A 47 21.46 2.57 -3.25
N GLN A 48 22.40 3.54 -3.10
CA GLN A 48 22.32 4.86 -3.73
C GLN A 48 22.44 4.79 -5.25
N LEU A 49 23.26 3.86 -5.73
CA LEU A 49 23.55 3.72 -7.15
C LEU A 49 22.70 2.62 -7.81
N ALA A 50 21.98 1.80 -7.03
CA ALA A 50 21.30 0.60 -7.51
C ALA A 50 20.37 0.87 -8.70
N ALA A 51 19.63 1.98 -8.69
CA ALA A 51 18.78 2.36 -9.81
C ALA A 51 19.58 2.58 -11.12
N THR A 52 20.73 3.26 -11.04
CA THR A 52 21.54 3.61 -12.21
C THR A 52 22.48 2.49 -12.65
N VAL A 53 23.14 1.80 -11.71
CA VAL A 53 24.21 0.84 -12.03
C VAL A 53 23.73 -0.61 -12.05
N VAL A 54 22.56 -0.89 -11.49
CA VAL A 54 21.95 -2.24 -11.50
C VAL A 54 20.73 -2.26 -12.42
N TYR A 55 19.72 -1.45 -12.15
CA TYR A 55 18.44 -1.53 -12.88
C TYR A 55 18.59 -1.16 -14.37
N VAL A 56 19.14 0.01 -14.69
CA VAL A 56 19.25 0.45 -16.10
C VAL A 56 20.08 -0.51 -16.96
N PRO A 57 21.30 -0.94 -16.57
CA PRO A 57 22.09 -1.88 -17.36
C PRO A 57 21.42 -3.24 -17.53
N LEU A 58 20.81 -3.79 -16.47
CA LEU A 58 20.12 -5.08 -16.55
C LEU A 58 18.88 -5.01 -17.44
N LEU A 59 18.12 -3.92 -17.38
CA LEU A 59 16.97 -3.69 -18.25
C LEU A 59 17.41 -3.63 -19.72
N LEU A 60 18.38 -2.79 -20.05
CA LEU A 60 18.86 -2.62 -21.44
C LEU A 60 19.51 -3.91 -21.97
N ALA A 61 20.33 -4.59 -21.16
CA ALA A 61 20.96 -5.85 -21.53
C ALA A 61 19.93 -6.97 -21.72
N GLY A 62 18.96 -7.10 -20.80
CA GLY A 62 17.87 -8.07 -20.89
C GLY A 62 17.06 -7.88 -22.17
N VAL A 63 16.65 -6.64 -22.46
CA VAL A 63 15.94 -6.30 -23.70
C VAL A 63 16.80 -6.58 -24.92
N GLY A 64 18.08 -6.21 -24.90
CA GLY A 64 19.01 -6.48 -25.99
C GLY A 64 19.13 -7.96 -26.33
N VAL A 65 19.37 -8.80 -25.31
CA VAL A 65 19.53 -10.26 -25.43
C VAL A 65 18.24 -10.93 -25.88
N LEU A 66 17.11 -10.64 -25.23
CA LEU A 66 15.82 -11.24 -25.56
C LEU A 66 15.33 -10.79 -26.95
N THR A 67 15.52 -9.52 -27.31
CA THR A 67 15.18 -9.03 -28.67
C THR A 67 16.04 -9.70 -29.73
N TRP A 68 17.34 -9.88 -29.48
CA TRP A 68 18.23 -10.58 -30.40
C TRP A 68 17.79 -12.03 -30.62
N ALA A 69 17.30 -12.69 -29.57
CA ALA A 69 16.81 -14.05 -29.62
C ALA A 69 15.55 -14.18 -30.52
N VAL A 70 14.64 -13.19 -30.50
CA VAL A 70 13.38 -13.20 -31.29
C VAL A 70 13.49 -12.56 -32.67
N ALA A 71 14.53 -11.76 -32.93
CA ALA A 71 14.75 -11.01 -34.18
C ALA A 71 14.90 -11.89 -35.44
N ARG A 72 14.83 -13.22 -35.31
CA ARG A 72 14.90 -14.20 -36.40
C ARG A 72 13.53 -14.49 -37.04
N GLY A 73 12.44 -13.98 -36.47
CA GLY A 73 11.06 -14.22 -36.89
C GLY A 73 10.68 -13.61 -38.25
N ARG A 74 9.82 -14.32 -39.02
CA ARG A 74 9.22 -13.83 -40.28
C ARG A 74 7.87 -13.14 -40.09
N ALA A 75 7.37 -12.98 -38.85
CA ALA A 75 6.03 -12.46 -38.55
C ALA A 75 6.10 -11.12 -37.76
N PRO A 76 6.03 -9.94 -38.41
CA PRO A 76 6.32 -8.63 -37.81
C PRO A 76 5.61 -8.35 -36.51
N LEU A 77 4.28 -8.50 -36.49
CA LEU A 77 3.48 -8.19 -35.29
C LEU A 77 3.82 -9.14 -34.14
N ARG A 78 3.86 -10.45 -34.40
CA ARG A 78 4.20 -11.47 -33.39
C ARG A 78 5.60 -11.28 -32.82
N THR A 79 6.59 -11.00 -33.66
CA THR A 79 7.95 -10.70 -33.22
C THR A 79 7.97 -9.45 -32.35
N SER A 80 7.25 -8.39 -32.73
CA SER A 80 7.25 -7.14 -31.97
C SER A 80 6.53 -7.27 -30.62
N LEU A 81 5.46 -8.08 -30.55
CA LEU A 81 4.80 -8.44 -29.28
C LEU A 81 5.71 -9.27 -28.37
N LEU A 82 6.53 -10.19 -28.91
CA LEU A 82 7.54 -10.88 -28.12
C LEU A 82 8.61 -9.92 -27.58
N VAL A 83 9.01 -8.91 -28.36
CA VAL A 83 9.91 -7.85 -27.89
C VAL A 83 9.28 -7.04 -26.77
N TRP A 84 8.01 -6.64 -26.93
CA TRP A 84 7.28 -5.91 -25.89
C TRP A 84 7.16 -6.72 -24.59
N GLY A 85 6.77 -8.00 -24.67
CA GLY A 85 6.76 -8.88 -23.49
C GLY A 85 8.15 -9.06 -22.86
N ALA A 86 9.22 -9.06 -23.67
CA ALA A 86 10.59 -9.08 -23.17
C ALA A 86 10.99 -7.79 -22.45
N VAL A 87 10.49 -6.62 -22.87
CA VAL A 87 10.68 -5.35 -22.14
C VAL A 87 10.03 -5.43 -20.77
N VAL A 88 8.77 -5.85 -20.69
CA VAL A 88 8.04 -6.00 -19.42
C VAL A 88 8.77 -6.96 -18.50
N TRP A 89 9.12 -8.14 -18.99
CA TRP A 89 9.79 -9.16 -18.18
C TRP A 89 11.18 -8.72 -17.72
N SER A 90 11.96 -8.07 -18.59
CA SER A 90 13.29 -7.55 -18.23
C SER A 90 13.21 -6.43 -17.20
N ALA A 91 12.21 -5.54 -17.29
CA ALA A 91 12.01 -4.46 -16.32
C ALA A 91 11.69 -5.00 -14.93
N MET A 92 10.79 -5.99 -14.84
CA MET A 92 10.46 -6.64 -13.57
C MET A 92 11.67 -7.36 -12.97
N ALA A 93 12.42 -8.12 -13.79
CA ALA A 93 13.61 -8.83 -13.33
C ALA A 93 14.72 -7.86 -12.86
N ALA A 94 15.01 -6.82 -13.65
CA ALA A 94 15.98 -5.79 -13.28
C ALA A 94 15.57 -5.06 -11.99
N LYS A 95 14.26 -4.78 -11.82
CA LYS A 95 13.75 -4.14 -10.61
C LYS A 95 13.90 -5.02 -9.39
N LEU A 96 13.62 -6.32 -9.49
CA LEU A 96 13.84 -7.26 -8.40
C LEU A 96 15.30 -7.24 -7.92
N VAL A 97 16.26 -7.31 -8.85
CA VAL A 97 17.69 -7.27 -8.50
C VAL A 97 18.06 -5.95 -7.82
N MET A 98 17.61 -4.81 -8.36
CA MET A 98 17.80 -3.50 -7.72
C MET A 98 17.21 -3.47 -6.31
N SER A 99 15.98 -3.92 -6.14
CA SER A 99 15.31 -3.91 -4.84
C SER A 99 15.99 -4.81 -3.82
N LEU A 100 16.55 -5.95 -4.24
CA LEU A 100 17.34 -6.82 -3.37
C LEU A 100 18.65 -6.18 -2.92
N VAL A 101 19.25 -5.31 -3.73
CA VAL A 101 20.41 -4.50 -3.33
C VAL A 101 20.01 -3.46 -2.29
N MET A 102 18.81 -2.88 -2.41
CA MET A 102 18.32 -1.84 -1.51
C MET A 102 17.73 -2.37 -0.20
N ALA A 103 17.05 -3.51 -0.22
CA ALA A 103 16.24 -4.00 0.91
C ALA A 103 16.27 -5.54 1.05
N PHE A 104 17.47 -6.15 1.04
CA PHE A 104 17.61 -7.62 1.16
C PHE A 104 16.90 -8.17 2.42
N GLY A 105 16.17 -9.28 2.29
CA GLY A 105 15.47 -9.95 3.40
C GLY A 105 14.06 -10.41 3.02
N ASP A 106 13.28 -9.54 2.39
CA ASP A 106 11.86 -9.77 2.09
C ASP A 106 11.63 -10.12 0.62
N VAL A 107 12.29 -11.18 0.16
CA VAL A 107 12.36 -11.53 -1.27
C VAL A 107 10.98 -11.70 -1.91
N VAL A 108 10.02 -12.30 -1.19
CA VAL A 108 8.65 -12.52 -1.69
C VAL A 108 7.93 -11.18 -1.88
N TYR A 109 7.97 -10.30 -0.88
CA TYR A 109 7.37 -8.96 -0.97
C TYR A 109 8.00 -8.14 -2.10
N LEU A 110 9.34 -8.16 -2.22
CA LEU A 110 10.06 -7.43 -3.26
C LEU A 110 9.76 -7.98 -4.66
N ALA A 111 9.71 -9.30 -4.82
CA ALA A 111 9.37 -9.92 -6.09
C ALA A 111 7.92 -9.62 -6.48
N TRP A 112 7.01 -9.62 -5.52
CA TRP A 112 5.64 -9.22 -5.73
C TRP A 112 5.52 -7.75 -6.16
N SER A 113 6.20 -6.83 -5.49
CA SER A 113 6.02 -5.40 -5.75
C SER A 113 6.58 -4.97 -7.11
N THR A 114 7.40 -5.80 -7.77
CA THR A 114 7.78 -5.58 -9.18
C THR A 114 6.61 -5.59 -10.17
N GLY A 115 5.44 -6.10 -9.80
CA GLY A 115 4.21 -6.02 -10.60
C GLY A 115 3.87 -4.61 -11.04
N PHE A 116 4.04 -3.62 -10.15
CA PHE A 116 3.83 -2.21 -10.47
C PHE A 116 4.82 -1.71 -11.53
N THR A 117 6.08 -2.13 -11.46
CA THR A 117 7.05 -1.88 -12.54
C THR A 117 6.64 -2.58 -13.83
N GLY A 118 6.08 -3.78 -13.74
CA GLY A 118 5.49 -4.50 -14.87
C GLY A 118 4.39 -3.67 -15.55
N VAL A 119 3.44 -3.12 -14.79
CA VAL A 119 2.37 -2.26 -15.32
C VAL A 119 2.96 -1.04 -16.02
N LYS A 120 3.88 -0.31 -15.39
CA LYS A 120 4.60 0.80 -16.03
C LYS A 120 5.26 0.36 -17.33
N ALA A 121 5.94 -0.79 -17.33
CA ALA A 121 6.65 -1.34 -18.48
C ALA A 121 5.75 -1.72 -19.64
N THR A 122 4.49 -2.06 -19.39
CA THR A 122 3.52 -2.26 -20.47
C THR A 122 3.29 -0.97 -21.26
N VAL A 123 3.24 0.18 -20.58
CA VAL A 123 3.00 1.50 -21.18
C VAL A 123 4.27 2.03 -21.86
N PHE A 124 5.40 2.11 -21.13
CA PHE A 124 6.62 2.66 -21.69
C PHE A 124 7.31 1.73 -22.70
N GLY A 125 6.89 0.46 -22.77
CA GLY A 125 7.31 -0.47 -23.83
C GLY A 125 6.60 -0.23 -25.17
N LEU A 126 5.53 0.56 -25.23
CA LEU A 126 4.76 0.80 -26.47
C LEU A 126 5.58 1.47 -27.58
N PRO A 127 6.45 2.47 -27.33
CA PRO A 127 7.37 2.99 -28.35
C PRO A 127 8.28 1.91 -28.93
N VAL A 128 8.80 1.00 -28.10
CA VAL A 128 9.64 -0.13 -28.54
C VAL A 128 8.83 -1.05 -29.44
N LEU A 129 7.59 -1.39 -29.05
CA LEU A 129 6.67 -2.18 -29.86
C LEU A 129 6.41 -1.53 -31.23
N ALA A 130 6.06 -0.25 -31.24
CA ALA A 130 5.71 0.49 -32.46
C ALA A 130 6.89 0.59 -33.43
N VAL A 131 8.07 0.98 -32.95
CA VAL A 131 9.26 1.16 -33.79
C VAL A 131 9.77 -0.18 -34.32
N THR A 132 9.80 -1.23 -33.48
CA THR A 132 10.23 -2.56 -33.93
C THR A 132 9.24 -3.19 -34.91
N TRP A 133 7.94 -2.89 -34.80
CA TRP A 133 6.94 -3.30 -35.76
C TRP A 133 7.10 -2.57 -37.09
N LEU A 134 7.24 -1.25 -37.08
CA LEU A 134 7.45 -0.42 -38.27
C LEU A 134 8.74 -0.82 -39.01
N ALA A 135 9.85 -1.02 -38.29
CA ALA A 135 11.11 -1.47 -38.86
C ALA A 135 10.98 -2.80 -39.61
N GLN A 136 10.16 -3.72 -39.08
CA GLN A 136 9.89 -5.01 -39.73
C GLN A 136 8.97 -4.89 -40.94
N LEU A 137 7.97 -3.99 -40.91
CA LEU A 137 7.10 -3.72 -42.07
C LEU A 137 7.88 -3.08 -43.23
N LEU A 138 8.71 -2.07 -42.94
CA LEU A 138 9.56 -1.42 -43.93
C LEU A 138 10.56 -2.41 -44.56
N ARG A 139 11.06 -3.37 -43.78
CA ARG A 139 11.90 -4.44 -44.31
C ARG A 139 11.15 -5.36 -45.27
N ARG A 140 9.91 -5.75 -44.95
CA ARG A 140 9.08 -6.57 -45.85
C ARG A 140 8.85 -5.87 -47.19
N ARG A 141 8.62 -4.55 -47.18
CA ARG A 141 8.43 -3.76 -48.41
C ARG A 141 9.70 -3.63 -49.27
N ARG A 142 10.89 -3.66 -48.66
CA ARG A 142 12.19 -3.59 -49.36
C ARG A 142 12.71 -4.95 -49.89
N ALA A 143 12.05 -6.06 -49.58
CA ALA A 143 12.37 -7.34 -50.20
C ALA A 143 11.66 -7.39 -51.57
N SER A 144 12.42 -7.29 -52.68
CA SER A 144 11.88 -7.38 -54.04
C SER A 144 11.05 -8.65 -54.24
N PRO A 145 9.98 -8.62 -55.06
CA PRO A 145 9.28 -9.84 -55.44
C PRO A 145 10.26 -10.77 -56.18
N PRO A 146 10.15 -12.11 -56.03
CA PRO A 146 10.99 -13.02 -56.78
C PRO A 146 10.77 -12.79 -58.28
N SER A 147 11.87 -12.66 -59.03
CA SER A 147 11.84 -12.62 -60.49
C SER A 147 11.10 -13.84 -61.01
N ARG A 148 10.03 -13.63 -61.80
CA ARG A 148 9.42 -14.69 -62.60
C ARG A 148 10.48 -15.21 -63.58
N SER A 149 11.05 -16.37 -63.27
CA SER A 149 11.82 -17.17 -64.22
C SER A 149 11.63 -18.63 -63.86
N THR A 150 10.79 -19.29 -64.65
CA THR A 150 10.96 -20.59 -65.33
C THR A 150 9.59 -21.24 -65.54
N ALA A 151 9.32 -21.61 -66.80
CA ALA A 151 8.08 -22.19 -67.31
C ALA A 151 7.63 -23.45 -66.54
N PRO A 152 6.32 -23.77 -66.55
CA PRO A 152 5.81 -24.99 -65.93
C PRO A 152 6.09 -26.23 -66.81
N PRO A 153 6.42 -27.40 -66.23
CA PRO A 153 6.40 -28.67 -66.97
C PRO A 153 4.95 -29.14 -67.19
N PRO A 154 4.69 -29.98 -68.20
CA PRO A 154 3.33 -30.36 -68.59
C PRO A 154 2.66 -31.27 -67.55
N ALA A 155 1.33 -31.15 -67.48
CA ALA A 155 0.45 -31.85 -66.56
C ALA A 155 0.41 -33.36 -66.81
N GLN A 156 0.48 -34.16 -65.73
CA GLN A 156 -0.02 -35.53 -65.74
C GLN A 156 -1.51 -35.54 -65.35
N PRO A 157 -2.37 -36.29 -66.07
CA PRO A 157 -3.78 -36.42 -65.72
C PRO A 157 -3.97 -37.57 -64.72
N GLY A 158 -4.54 -37.26 -63.55
CA GLY A 158 -5.11 -38.28 -62.66
C GLY A 158 -4.85 -38.07 -61.18
N ALA A 159 -5.65 -37.22 -60.53
CA ALA A 159 -6.04 -37.37 -59.12
C ALA A 159 -7.15 -36.34 -58.81
N GLY A 160 -8.33 -36.84 -58.42
CA GLY A 160 -9.47 -36.01 -58.03
C GLY A 160 -9.23 -35.16 -56.77
N PRO A 161 -10.13 -34.21 -56.46
CA PRO A 161 -9.94 -33.29 -55.36
C PRO A 161 -10.19 -33.99 -54.02
N ALA A 162 -9.12 -34.43 -53.35
CA ALA A 162 -9.21 -34.80 -51.95
C ALA A 162 -9.32 -33.52 -51.11
N ALA A 163 -10.55 -33.25 -50.63
CA ALA A 163 -10.82 -32.23 -49.63
C ALA A 163 -9.96 -32.49 -48.38
N ALA A 164 -8.95 -31.64 -48.17
CA ALA A 164 -8.13 -31.67 -46.97
C ALA A 164 -8.90 -31.03 -45.80
N SER A 165 -9.82 -31.78 -45.19
CA SER A 165 -10.25 -31.53 -43.83
C SER A 165 -9.04 -31.76 -42.91
N LYS A 166 -8.37 -30.67 -42.51
CA LYS A 166 -7.36 -30.75 -41.45
C LYS A 166 -8.10 -31.08 -40.14
N PRO A 167 -7.81 -32.22 -39.48
CA PRO A 167 -8.46 -32.54 -38.22
C PRO A 167 -7.93 -31.59 -37.15
N LEU A 168 -8.86 -30.95 -36.44
CA LEU A 168 -8.63 -29.92 -35.42
C LEU A 168 -7.77 -30.39 -34.21
N LEU A 169 -7.42 -31.68 -34.13
CA LEU A 169 -6.91 -32.34 -32.92
C LEU A 169 -5.55 -33.06 -33.08
N SER A 170 -4.87 -33.00 -34.22
CA SER A 170 -3.65 -33.81 -34.47
C SER A 170 -2.29 -33.20 -34.03
N SER A 171 -2.26 -32.20 -33.14
CA SER A 171 -0.99 -31.62 -32.64
C SER A 171 -0.89 -31.60 -31.10
N ALA A 172 -1.33 -32.66 -30.44
CA ALA A 172 -1.40 -32.76 -28.99
C ALA A 172 -0.03 -32.82 -28.26
N SER A 173 1.11 -32.87 -28.96
CA SER A 173 2.45 -33.08 -28.35
C SER A 173 3.40 -31.87 -28.38
N GLY A 174 2.88 -30.65 -28.52
CA GLY A 174 3.68 -29.42 -28.56
C GLY A 174 4.07 -28.86 -27.18
N PRO A 175 5.10 -27.99 -27.09
CA PRO A 175 5.56 -27.36 -25.83
C PRO A 175 4.49 -26.51 -25.12
N GLY A 176 3.41 -26.12 -25.82
CA GLY A 176 2.30 -25.36 -25.25
C GLY A 176 1.55 -26.09 -24.13
N TRP A 177 1.46 -27.43 -24.15
CA TRP A 177 0.84 -28.19 -23.07
C TRP A 177 1.72 -28.25 -21.81
N VAL A 178 3.04 -28.32 -21.99
CA VAL A 178 4.00 -28.23 -20.87
C VAL A 178 3.91 -26.85 -20.22
N ALA A 179 3.91 -25.78 -21.03
CA ALA A 179 3.76 -24.42 -20.51
C ALA A 179 2.43 -24.22 -19.77
N ALA A 180 1.32 -24.72 -20.33
CA ALA A 180 0.00 -24.64 -19.70
C ALA A 180 -0.09 -25.46 -18.40
N GLY A 181 0.44 -26.69 -18.39
CA GLY A 181 0.44 -27.54 -17.19
C GLY A 181 1.25 -26.93 -16.05
N VAL A 182 2.40 -26.31 -16.35
CA VAL A 182 3.21 -25.57 -15.38
C VAL A 182 2.46 -24.35 -14.85
N ALA A 183 1.82 -23.58 -15.73
CA ALA A 183 1.03 -22.41 -15.32
C ALA A 183 -0.11 -22.79 -14.37
N VAL A 184 -0.80 -23.90 -14.64
CA VAL A 184 -1.88 -24.44 -13.78
C VAL A 184 -1.32 -24.91 -12.44
N ALA A 185 -0.31 -25.79 -12.45
CA ALA A 185 0.23 -26.38 -11.23
C ALA A 185 0.85 -25.35 -10.31
N LEU A 186 1.71 -24.47 -10.85
CA LEU A 186 2.32 -23.40 -10.05
C LEU A 186 1.28 -22.38 -9.63
N GLY A 187 0.41 -21.93 -10.53
CA GLY A 187 -0.68 -21.00 -10.21
C GLY A 187 -1.51 -21.47 -9.02
N ALA A 188 -1.94 -22.73 -9.02
CA ALA A 188 -2.69 -23.31 -7.91
C ALA A 188 -1.88 -23.42 -6.61
N SER A 189 -0.60 -23.80 -6.69
CA SER A 189 0.22 -24.08 -5.51
C SER A 189 0.75 -22.83 -4.80
N VAL A 190 1.02 -21.75 -5.54
CA VAL A 190 1.64 -20.54 -4.97
C VAL A 190 0.73 -19.32 -5.00
N GLY A 191 -0.43 -19.39 -5.65
CA GLY A 191 -1.29 -18.23 -5.84
C GLY A 191 -1.88 -17.68 -4.54
N GLY A 192 -2.07 -18.46 -3.48
CA GLY A 192 -2.44 -17.91 -2.16
C GLY A 192 -1.40 -16.92 -1.61
N VAL A 193 -0.12 -17.28 -1.70
CA VAL A 193 0.99 -16.43 -1.23
C VAL A 193 1.21 -15.25 -2.18
N TRP A 194 1.17 -15.48 -3.48
CA TRP A 194 1.50 -14.46 -4.49
C TRP A 194 0.33 -13.54 -4.86
N TRP A 195 -0.91 -14.00 -4.72
CA TRP A 195 -2.11 -13.22 -5.01
C TRP A 195 -2.73 -12.67 -3.74
N GLY A 196 -3.15 -13.55 -2.81
CA GLY A 196 -3.79 -13.18 -1.55
C GLY A 196 -2.85 -12.47 -0.56
N GLY A 197 -1.58 -12.86 -0.54
CA GLY A 197 -0.53 -12.21 0.26
C GLY A 197 -0.05 -10.85 -0.27
N SER A 198 -0.69 -10.33 -1.33
CA SER A 198 -0.40 -9.02 -1.91
C SER A 198 -0.42 -7.89 -0.85
N PRO A 199 0.60 -7.01 -0.81
CA PRO A 199 0.62 -5.75 -0.05
C PRO A 199 -0.55 -4.80 -0.30
N VAL A 200 -1.30 -4.99 -1.39
CA VAL A 200 -2.53 -4.24 -1.69
C VAL A 200 -3.76 -5.15 -1.71
N GLY A 201 -3.65 -6.37 -1.17
CA GLY A 201 -4.76 -7.31 -1.06
C GLY A 201 -5.97 -6.68 -0.36
N TYR A 202 -5.71 -5.82 0.63
CA TYR A 202 -6.75 -5.06 1.32
C TYR A 202 -7.55 -4.11 0.39
N ALA A 203 -6.92 -3.59 -0.67
CA ALA A 203 -7.51 -2.57 -1.53
C ALA A 203 -8.40 -3.16 -2.63
N ILE A 204 -8.11 -4.39 -3.07
CA ILE A 204 -8.85 -5.09 -4.13
C ILE A 204 -10.03 -5.92 -3.63
N GLY A 205 -10.15 -6.13 -2.32
CA GLY A 205 -11.22 -6.92 -1.69
C GLY A 205 -11.20 -8.40 -2.07
N ASP A 206 -12.29 -9.12 -1.77
CA ASP A 206 -12.44 -10.52 -2.18
C ASP A 206 -12.57 -10.61 -3.71
N SER A 207 -11.58 -11.22 -4.36
CA SER A 207 -11.63 -11.46 -5.80
C SER A 207 -12.29 -12.82 -6.06
N PRO A 208 -13.46 -12.88 -6.75
CA PRO A 208 -14.16 -14.14 -7.03
C PRO A 208 -13.41 -15.00 -8.06
N LEU A 209 -12.33 -14.50 -8.65
CA LEU A 209 -11.53 -15.18 -9.66
C LEU A 209 -10.03 -14.96 -9.43
N ALA A 210 -9.47 -15.63 -8.43
CA ALA A 210 -8.03 -15.65 -8.17
C ALA A 210 -7.51 -17.09 -8.09
N PRO A 211 -6.24 -17.37 -8.43
CA PRO A 211 -5.65 -18.71 -8.33
C PRO A 211 -5.25 -18.98 -6.87
N ALA A 212 -6.12 -18.65 -5.93
CA ALA A 212 -5.84 -18.57 -4.52
C ALA A 212 -7.05 -19.09 -3.72
N PRO A 213 -6.82 -19.64 -2.51
CA PRO A 213 -7.90 -20.17 -1.68
C PRO A 213 -8.98 -19.13 -1.36
N GLU A 214 -8.62 -17.85 -1.29
CA GLU A 214 -9.55 -16.76 -0.96
C GLU A 214 -10.70 -16.62 -1.98
N ALA A 215 -10.50 -17.03 -3.24
CA ALA A 215 -11.54 -17.03 -4.27
C ALA A 215 -12.51 -18.23 -4.18
N GLY A 216 -12.31 -19.11 -3.20
CA GLY A 216 -13.01 -20.38 -3.07
C GLY A 216 -12.62 -21.42 -4.15
N PRO A 217 -13.07 -22.67 -4.02
CA PRO A 217 -12.65 -23.76 -4.91
C PRO A 217 -13.00 -23.51 -6.39
N LEU A 218 -14.19 -22.95 -6.66
CA LEU A 218 -14.66 -22.67 -8.02
C LEU A 218 -13.92 -21.49 -8.65
N GLY A 219 -13.71 -20.41 -7.89
CA GLY A 219 -12.95 -19.24 -8.35
C GLY A 219 -11.49 -19.60 -8.65
N CYS A 220 -10.87 -20.39 -7.76
CA CYS A 220 -9.52 -20.92 -7.97
C CYS A 220 -9.44 -21.80 -9.22
N LEU A 221 -10.35 -22.78 -9.36
CA LEU A 221 -10.38 -23.66 -10.53
C LEU A 221 -10.57 -22.87 -11.83
N ALA A 222 -11.46 -21.88 -11.85
CA ALA A 222 -11.70 -21.03 -13.01
C ALA A 222 -10.47 -20.18 -13.35
N ALA A 223 -9.79 -19.61 -12.35
CA ALA A 223 -8.59 -18.80 -12.55
C ALA A 223 -7.42 -19.63 -13.11
N VAL A 224 -7.14 -20.81 -12.54
CA VAL A 224 -6.06 -21.67 -13.05
C VAL A 224 -6.39 -22.24 -14.42
N THR A 225 -7.66 -22.54 -14.71
CA THR A 225 -8.11 -22.96 -16.04
C THR A 225 -7.90 -21.85 -17.07
N LEU A 226 -8.29 -20.62 -16.75
CA LEU A 226 -8.07 -19.46 -17.60
C LEU A 226 -6.57 -19.24 -17.87
N LEU A 227 -5.73 -19.32 -16.83
CA LEU A 227 -4.27 -19.26 -16.97
C LEU A 227 -3.74 -20.33 -17.93
N GLY A 228 -4.15 -21.59 -17.75
CA GLY A 228 -3.71 -22.71 -18.59
C GLY A 228 -4.13 -22.58 -20.05
N VAL A 229 -5.42 -22.32 -20.29
CA VAL A 229 -5.99 -22.17 -21.65
C VAL A 229 -5.37 -21.00 -22.38
N THR A 230 -5.23 -19.85 -21.70
CA THR A 230 -4.67 -18.64 -22.30
C THR A 230 -3.18 -18.82 -22.59
N THR A 231 -2.43 -19.44 -21.67
CA THR A 231 -1.02 -19.78 -21.89
C THR A 231 -0.87 -20.69 -23.11
N TRP A 232 -1.71 -21.73 -23.23
CA TRP A 232 -1.69 -22.64 -24.37
C TRP A 232 -2.01 -21.91 -25.69
N ALA A 233 -3.05 -21.08 -25.71
CA ALA A 233 -3.50 -20.36 -26.89
C ALA A 233 -2.45 -19.33 -27.37
N LEU A 234 -1.91 -18.53 -26.44
CA LEU A 234 -0.84 -17.57 -26.72
C LEU A 234 0.42 -18.27 -27.20
N ASN A 235 0.81 -19.37 -26.54
CA ASN A 235 1.99 -20.14 -26.92
C ASN A 235 1.84 -20.70 -28.34
N ARG A 236 0.67 -21.26 -28.68
CA ARG A 236 0.38 -21.77 -30.02
C ARG A 236 0.42 -20.66 -31.07
N TRP A 237 -0.14 -19.50 -30.77
CA TRP A 237 -0.18 -18.36 -31.69
C TRP A 237 1.21 -17.74 -31.92
N LEU A 238 1.99 -17.57 -30.85
CA LEU A 238 3.35 -17.02 -30.88
C LEU A 238 4.39 -18.02 -31.41
N SER A 239 4.16 -19.34 -31.25
CA SER A 239 5.04 -20.40 -31.78
C SER A 239 5.07 -20.48 -33.30
N ALA A 240 4.18 -19.77 -34.00
CA ALA A 240 4.28 -19.58 -35.44
C ALA A 240 5.43 -18.61 -35.84
N THR A 241 6.25 -18.18 -34.89
CA THR A 241 7.54 -17.49 -35.09
C THR A 241 8.69 -18.51 -35.09
N THR A 242 9.88 -18.12 -35.56
CA THR A 242 11.12 -18.93 -35.47
C THR A 242 11.90 -18.64 -34.17
N SER A 243 11.21 -18.12 -33.14
CA SER A 243 11.80 -17.70 -31.86
C SER A 243 12.06 -18.90 -30.92
N PRO A 244 12.96 -18.77 -29.94
CA PRO A 244 13.20 -19.83 -28.95
C PRO A 244 11.94 -20.22 -28.18
N ARG A 245 11.70 -21.53 -28.07
CA ARG A 245 10.49 -22.10 -27.43
C ARG A 245 10.34 -21.67 -25.97
N ALA A 246 11.44 -21.61 -25.23
CA ALA A 246 11.46 -21.17 -23.84
C ALA A 246 10.97 -19.73 -23.67
N LEU A 247 11.44 -18.81 -24.52
CA LEU A 247 11.03 -17.41 -24.49
C LEU A 247 9.56 -17.23 -24.89
N VAL A 248 9.11 -17.96 -25.91
CA VAL A 248 7.70 -17.97 -26.30
C VAL A 248 6.83 -18.50 -25.15
N ALA A 249 7.26 -19.55 -24.45
CA ALA A 249 6.55 -20.08 -23.27
C ALA A 249 6.46 -19.06 -22.13
N GLY A 250 7.59 -18.44 -21.76
CA GLY A 250 7.64 -17.44 -20.70
C GLY A 250 6.73 -16.24 -20.98
N VAL A 251 6.85 -15.62 -22.16
CA VAL A 251 6.01 -14.48 -22.56
C VAL A 251 4.53 -14.87 -22.65
N SER A 252 4.21 -16.11 -23.04
CA SER A 252 2.83 -16.60 -23.07
C SER A 252 2.23 -16.74 -21.68
N ALA A 253 3.00 -17.24 -20.71
CA ALA A 253 2.56 -17.34 -19.32
C ALA A 253 2.37 -15.95 -18.68
N LEU A 254 3.30 -15.01 -18.95
CA LEU A 254 3.16 -13.62 -18.53
C LEU A 254 1.90 -12.97 -19.12
N GLY A 255 1.65 -13.16 -20.42
CA GLY A 255 0.45 -12.66 -21.10
C GLY A 255 -0.84 -13.30 -20.59
N ALA A 256 -0.80 -14.58 -20.20
CA ALA A 256 -1.94 -15.26 -19.59
C ALA A 256 -2.27 -14.70 -18.20
N ALA A 257 -1.26 -14.39 -17.39
CA ALA A 257 -1.47 -13.75 -16.09
C ALA A 257 -1.97 -12.30 -16.25
N ALA A 258 -1.44 -11.54 -17.20
CA ALA A 258 -1.99 -10.22 -17.57
C ALA A 258 -3.47 -10.31 -18.00
N THR A 259 -3.84 -11.36 -18.76
CA THR A 259 -5.23 -11.62 -19.15
C THR A 259 -6.11 -11.91 -17.94
N LEU A 260 -5.63 -12.70 -16.98
CA LEU A 260 -6.35 -12.93 -15.72
C LEU A 260 -6.59 -11.61 -14.96
N GLY A 261 -5.57 -10.74 -14.87
CA GLY A 261 -5.72 -9.42 -14.27
C GLY A 261 -6.76 -8.55 -14.98
N LEU A 262 -6.77 -8.54 -16.32
CA LEU A 262 -7.79 -7.83 -17.11
C LEU A 262 -9.21 -8.37 -16.89
N VAL A 263 -9.36 -9.69 -16.74
CA VAL A 263 -10.67 -10.28 -16.41
C VAL A 263 -11.10 -9.86 -15.01
N GLN A 264 -10.19 -9.79 -14.04
CA GLN A 264 -10.53 -9.27 -12.71
C GLN A 264 -10.90 -7.80 -12.72
N VAL A 265 -10.21 -6.98 -13.52
CA VAL A 265 -10.62 -5.59 -13.75
C VAL A 265 -12.05 -5.56 -14.28
N ALA A 266 -12.38 -6.37 -15.30
CA ALA A 266 -13.74 -6.41 -15.85
C ALA A 266 -14.80 -6.86 -14.82
N ILE A 267 -14.44 -7.77 -13.92
CA ILE A 267 -15.33 -8.24 -12.83
C ILE A 267 -15.53 -7.16 -11.75
N GLY A 268 -14.45 -6.50 -11.33
CA GLY A 268 -14.47 -5.52 -10.24
C GLY A 268 -14.99 -4.13 -10.65
N LEU A 269 -14.83 -3.77 -11.93
CA LEU A 269 -15.14 -2.44 -12.44
C LEU A 269 -16.56 -1.93 -12.12
N PRO A 270 -17.64 -2.73 -12.20
CA PRO A 270 -18.97 -2.26 -11.81
C PRO A 270 -19.04 -1.79 -10.35
N GLY A 271 -18.36 -2.50 -9.43
CA GLY A 271 -18.29 -2.10 -8.03
C GLY A 271 -17.39 -0.88 -7.82
N ASP A 272 -16.28 -0.79 -8.57
CA ASP A 272 -15.41 0.38 -8.50
C ASP A 272 -16.10 1.66 -9.02
N LEU A 273 -16.97 1.54 -10.03
CA LEU A 273 -17.74 2.66 -10.59
C LEU A 273 -18.92 3.10 -9.70
N ALA A 274 -19.38 2.25 -8.78
CA ALA A 274 -20.56 2.53 -7.96
C ALA A 274 -20.31 3.61 -6.88
N GLY A 275 -19.05 3.88 -6.54
CA GLY A 275 -18.69 4.81 -5.45
C GLY A 275 -18.73 6.30 -5.82
N GLY A 276 -19.04 6.68 -7.05
CA GLY A 276 -19.10 8.08 -7.48
C GLY A 276 -17.74 8.79 -7.61
N ASP A 277 -16.67 8.20 -7.07
CA ASP A 277 -15.28 8.60 -7.23
C ASP A 277 -14.60 7.96 -8.46
N THR A 278 -13.35 8.35 -8.70
CA THR A 278 -12.53 7.85 -9.81
C THR A 278 -11.60 6.70 -9.40
N PHE A 279 -11.89 6.04 -8.27
CA PHE A 279 -11.05 4.94 -7.74
C PHE A 279 -10.94 3.76 -8.70
N TRP A 280 -11.87 3.62 -9.65
CA TRP A 280 -11.76 2.66 -10.74
C TRP A 280 -10.42 2.76 -11.48
N ALA A 281 -9.83 3.95 -11.60
CA ALA A 281 -8.55 4.16 -12.27
C ALA A 281 -7.38 3.53 -11.50
N PRO A 282 -7.12 3.84 -10.23
CA PRO A 282 -6.11 3.13 -9.46
C PRO A 282 -6.44 1.66 -9.24
N ALA A 283 -7.72 1.28 -9.12
CA ALA A 283 -8.11 -0.10 -8.93
C ALA A 283 -7.71 -1.02 -10.11
N ILE A 284 -7.67 -0.49 -11.34
CA ILE A 284 -7.08 -1.19 -12.51
C ILE A 284 -5.62 -1.55 -12.24
N LEU A 285 -4.83 -0.60 -11.77
CA LEU A 285 -3.41 -0.81 -11.46
C LEU A 285 -3.25 -1.85 -10.34
N LEU A 286 -4.06 -1.72 -9.28
CA LEU A 286 -4.03 -2.60 -8.11
C LEU A 286 -4.45 -4.04 -8.43
N ARG A 287 -5.26 -4.28 -9.47
CA ARG A 287 -5.60 -5.63 -9.95
C ARG A 287 -4.60 -6.19 -10.97
N LEU A 288 -3.99 -5.34 -11.80
CA LEU A 288 -3.01 -5.76 -12.81
C LEU A 288 -1.64 -6.08 -12.21
N ALA A 289 -1.18 -5.32 -11.21
CA ALA A 289 0.13 -5.50 -10.60
C ALA A 289 0.32 -6.90 -9.95
N PRO A 290 -0.58 -7.40 -9.08
CA PRO A 290 -0.46 -8.77 -8.55
C PRO A 290 -0.46 -9.83 -9.68
N ALA A 291 -1.26 -9.61 -10.72
CA ALA A 291 -1.37 -10.50 -11.85
C ALA A 291 -0.05 -10.62 -12.63
N LEU A 292 0.58 -9.48 -12.94
CA LEU A 292 1.88 -9.47 -13.62
C LEU A 292 2.98 -10.10 -12.77
N SER A 293 2.96 -9.92 -11.45
CA SER A 293 3.93 -10.51 -10.53
C SER A 293 3.87 -12.03 -10.52
N LEU A 294 2.65 -12.58 -10.39
CA LEU A 294 2.42 -14.01 -10.58
C LEU A 294 2.89 -14.44 -11.98
N GLY A 295 2.55 -13.66 -13.01
CA GLY A 295 2.97 -13.89 -14.39
C GLY A 295 4.48 -13.96 -14.59
N ALA A 296 5.26 -13.13 -13.90
CA ALA A 296 6.72 -13.12 -14.00
C ALA A 296 7.34 -14.39 -13.39
N LEU A 297 6.80 -14.86 -12.26
CA LEU A 297 7.18 -16.16 -11.68
C LEU A 297 6.84 -17.31 -12.63
N LEU A 298 5.61 -17.33 -13.16
CA LEU A 298 5.18 -18.34 -14.12
C LEU A 298 6.03 -18.29 -15.41
N ALA A 299 6.39 -17.10 -15.88
CA ALA A 299 7.23 -16.91 -17.05
C ALA A 299 8.61 -17.53 -16.87
N LEU A 300 9.24 -17.33 -15.70
CA LEU A 300 10.52 -17.91 -15.36
C LEU A 300 10.45 -19.44 -15.30
N ALA A 301 9.47 -19.98 -14.56
CA ALA A 301 9.32 -21.42 -14.41
C ALA A 301 8.98 -22.14 -15.72
N THR A 302 8.07 -21.58 -16.52
CA THR A 302 7.71 -22.14 -17.83
C THR A 302 8.87 -22.07 -18.81
N ALA A 303 9.61 -20.96 -18.86
CA ALA A 303 10.78 -20.83 -19.71
C ALA A 303 11.89 -21.83 -19.33
N ALA A 304 12.18 -21.97 -18.04
CA ALA A 304 13.17 -22.92 -17.54
C ALA A 304 12.82 -24.38 -17.89
N LEU A 305 11.58 -24.79 -17.62
CA LEU A 305 11.13 -26.15 -17.91
C LEU A 305 11.11 -26.45 -19.41
N VAL A 306 10.63 -25.52 -20.25
CA VAL A 306 10.63 -25.70 -21.71
C VAL A 306 12.04 -25.71 -22.29
N ALA A 307 13.01 -25.02 -21.68
CA ALA A 307 14.41 -25.09 -22.06
C ALA A 307 15.04 -26.46 -21.75
N LEU A 308 14.60 -27.12 -20.69
CA LEU A 308 15.07 -28.44 -20.26
C LEU A 308 14.45 -29.61 -21.03
N VAL A 309 13.26 -29.44 -21.62
CA VAL A 309 12.61 -30.49 -22.43
C VAL A 309 13.35 -30.66 -23.77
N PRO A 310 14.02 -31.80 -24.03
CA PRO A 310 14.72 -32.02 -25.28
C PRO A 310 13.73 -32.04 -26.45
N ALA A 311 14.01 -31.34 -27.56
CA ALA A 311 13.12 -31.26 -28.73
C ALA A 311 12.67 -32.64 -29.28
N ARG A 312 13.46 -33.69 -29.02
CA ARG A 312 13.18 -35.10 -29.36
C ARG A 312 12.02 -35.74 -28.57
N TRP A 313 11.67 -35.24 -27.37
CA TRP A 313 10.56 -35.77 -26.57
C TRP A 313 9.18 -35.27 -27.03
N THR A 314 9.11 -34.17 -27.79
CA THR A 314 7.86 -33.70 -28.42
C THR A 314 7.46 -34.49 -29.69
N ALA A 315 8.35 -35.36 -30.18
CA ALA A 315 8.19 -36.12 -31.43
C ALA A 315 7.83 -37.61 -31.22
N LEU A 316 7.77 -38.09 -29.97
CA LEU A 316 7.52 -39.51 -29.65
C LEU A 316 6.06 -39.75 -29.23
N VAL A 317 5.13 -39.48 -30.15
CA VAL A 317 3.91 -40.28 -30.29
C VAL A 317 3.68 -40.44 -31.79
N PRO A 318 4.07 -41.58 -32.40
CA PRO A 318 3.75 -41.80 -33.80
C PRO A 318 2.23 -41.88 -33.92
N ALA A 319 1.65 -41.01 -34.75
CA ALA A 319 0.29 -41.18 -35.22
C ALA A 319 0.20 -42.57 -35.87
N ARG A 320 -0.42 -43.54 -35.17
CA ARG A 320 -0.77 -44.81 -35.79
C ARG A 320 -1.71 -44.50 -36.94
N ARG A 321 -1.19 -44.55 -38.17
CA ARG A 321 -2.00 -44.70 -39.38
C ARG A 321 -2.72 -46.04 -39.25
N THR A 322 -4.01 -46.00 -38.94
CA THR A 322 -4.89 -47.16 -39.07
C THR A 322 -5.06 -47.45 -40.55
N ALA A 323 -4.29 -48.41 -41.07
CA ALA A 323 -4.60 -49.08 -42.33
C ALA A 323 -5.65 -50.16 -42.03
N LEU A 324 -6.74 -50.12 -42.79
CA LEU A 324 -7.81 -51.12 -42.79
C LEU A 324 -7.26 -52.50 -43.20
N LEU A 325 -7.55 -53.52 -42.40
CA LEU A 325 -7.55 -54.93 -42.79
C LEU A 325 -8.86 -55.57 -42.31
N PRO A 326 -9.38 -56.59 -43.03
CA PRO A 326 -10.77 -57.03 -42.92
C PRO A 326 -11.01 -57.96 -41.73
N ALA A 327 -12.29 -58.07 -41.36
CA ALA A 327 -12.80 -58.76 -40.20
C ALA A 327 -12.41 -60.25 -40.12
N ARG A 328 -12.02 -60.70 -38.92
CA ARG A 328 -12.17 -62.08 -38.46
C ARG A 328 -12.62 -62.11 -36.99
N LYS A 329 -13.66 -62.91 -36.74
CA LYS A 329 -14.21 -63.27 -35.42
C LYS A 329 -13.15 -64.04 -34.62
N GLY A 330 -13.04 -63.76 -33.31
CA GLY A 330 -12.27 -64.57 -32.38
C GLY A 330 -11.93 -63.83 -31.09
N SER A 331 -12.41 -64.38 -29.98
CA SER A 331 -12.21 -63.99 -28.58
C SER A 331 -10.75 -63.82 -28.15
N ALA A 332 -10.51 -62.84 -27.27
CA ALA A 332 -9.71 -62.87 -26.02
C ALA A 332 -8.95 -61.55 -25.79
N LEU A 333 -9.20 -60.93 -24.64
CA LEU A 333 -8.37 -59.90 -24.01
C LEU A 333 -6.94 -60.42 -23.79
N PRO A 334 -5.92 -59.54 -23.77
CA PRO A 334 -5.51 -59.00 -22.48
C PRO A 334 -5.28 -57.48 -22.47
N ALA A 335 -5.57 -56.86 -21.33
CA ALA A 335 -5.05 -55.55 -20.94
C ALA A 335 -3.51 -55.61 -20.76
N PRO A 336 -2.79 -54.47 -20.79
CA PRO A 336 -2.65 -53.66 -19.57
C PRO A 336 -2.88 -52.15 -19.85
N MET A 337 -3.81 -51.54 -19.13
CA MET A 337 -3.60 -50.66 -17.97
C MET A 337 -3.07 -49.25 -18.28
N PRO A 338 -3.57 -48.24 -17.53
CA PRO A 338 -3.82 -46.92 -18.05
C PRO A 338 -2.81 -45.89 -17.53
N MET A 339 -2.65 -44.87 -18.36
CA MET A 339 -1.99 -43.60 -18.11
C MET A 339 -2.79 -42.76 -17.08
N ALA A 340 -3.04 -43.32 -15.90
CA ALA A 340 -3.71 -42.65 -14.76
C ALA A 340 -2.71 -42.19 -13.68
N ALA A 341 -1.43 -42.52 -13.82
CA ALA A 341 -0.42 -42.29 -12.77
C ALA A 341 0.29 -40.91 -12.82
N VAL A 342 0.02 -40.03 -13.79
CA VAL A 342 0.68 -38.70 -13.86
C VAL A 342 -0.22 -37.56 -13.36
N VAL A 343 -1.54 -37.75 -13.35
CA VAL A 343 -2.49 -36.76 -12.78
C VAL A 343 -2.72 -37.01 -11.28
N ALA A 344 -2.57 -38.25 -10.81
CA ALA A 344 -2.76 -38.60 -9.40
C ALA A 344 -1.60 -38.20 -8.47
N VAL A 345 -0.39 -37.91 -9.00
CA VAL A 345 0.78 -37.56 -8.17
C VAL A 345 0.83 -36.05 -7.83
N VAL A 346 0.12 -35.20 -8.57
CA VAL A 346 -0.02 -33.76 -8.23
C VAL A 346 -1.23 -33.50 -7.33
N ALA A 347 -2.23 -34.38 -7.33
CA ALA A 347 -3.43 -34.25 -6.48
C ALA A 347 -3.23 -34.73 -5.03
N VAL A 348 -2.14 -35.47 -4.73
CA VAL A 348 -1.88 -36.02 -3.37
C VAL A 348 -0.79 -35.25 -2.61
N ALA A 349 -0.08 -34.32 -3.25
CA ALA A 349 0.82 -33.38 -2.56
C ALA A 349 0.12 -32.09 -2.05
N ALA A 350 -1.18 -31.92 -2.35
CA ALA A 350 -2.01 -30.81 -1.89
C ALA A 350 -2.88 -31.16 -0.65
N LEU A 351 -2.77 -32.39 -0.13
CA LEU A 351 -3.57 -32.89 1.00
C LEU A 351 -2.68 -33.67 1.97
N ALA A 352 -1.68 -33.02 2.54
CA ALA A 352 -0.98 -33.47 3.74
C ALA A 352 -0.19 -32.31 4.39
N VAL A 353 -0.91 -31.30 4.88
CA VAL A 353 -0.43 -30.53 6.04
C VAL A 353 -1.30 -30.98 7.21
N PRO A 354 -0.77 -31.78 8.15
CA PRO A 354 -1.47 -32.02 9.40
C PRO A 354 -1.61 -30.68 10.13
N LEU A 355 -2.81 -30.46 10.66
CA LEU A 355 -3.13 -29.55 11.75
C LEU A 355 -2.01 -29.50 12.79
N LEU A 356 -1.11 -28.53 12.66
CA LEU A 356 -0.33 -27.98 13.75
C LEU A 356 -0.99 -26.65 14.09
N GLN A 357 -2.16 -26.73 14.70
CA GLN A 357 -2.63 -25.62 15.52
C GLN A 357 -1.61 -25.49 16.66
N PRO A 358 -0.95 -24.33 16.84
CA PRO A 358 -0.42 -24.02 18.14
C PRO A 358 -1.61 -24.12 19.08
N GLY A 359 -1.52 -24.99 20.10
CA GLY A 359 -2.53 -25.04 21.14
C GLY A 359 -2.75 -23.62 21.63
N THR A 360 -3.96 -23.10 21.46
CA THR A 360 -4.40 -21.89 22.14
C THR A 360 -4.40 -22.20 23.61
N THR A 361 -3.28 -21.96 24.28
CA THR A 361 -3.26 -21.74 25.72
C THR A 361 -4.12 -20.51 25.95
N THR A 362 -5.40 -20.74 26.29
CA THR A 362 -6.30 -19.76 26.88
C THR A 362 -5.82 -19.46 28.30
N GLY A 363 -4.62 -18.90 28.41
CA GLY A 363 -4.28 -18.08 29.56
C GLY A 363 -5.10 -16.80 29.41
N ALA A 364 -5.99 -16.55 30.36
CA ALA A 364 -6.63 -15.24 30.46
C ALA A 364 -5.52 -14.17 30.40
N PRO A 365 -5.60 -13.18 29.49
CA PRO A 365 -4.58 -12.14 29.43
C PRO A 365 -4.46 -11.50 30.81
N ALA A 366 -3.23 -11.30 31.27
CA ALA A 366 -2.99 -10.55 32.50
C ALA A 366 -3.72 -9.21 32.36
N ARG A 367 -4.54 -8.83 33.35
CA ARG A 367 -5.24 -7.55 33.37
C ARG A 367 -4.21 -6.44 33.17
N THR A 368 -4.24 -5.78 32.02
CA THR A 368 -3.41 -4.61 31.74
C THR A 368 -3.94 -3.43 32.56
N LYS A 369 -3.08 -2.46 32.91
CA LYS A 369 -3.53 -1.23 33.58
C LYS A 369 -4.01 -0.16 32.58
N GLY A 370 -3.53 -0.22 31.34
CA GLY A 370 -3.92 0.66 30.23
C GLY A 370 -4.78 -0.05 29.17
N LEU A 371 -4.89 0.59 28.00
CA LEU A 371 -5.60 0.04 26.84
C LEU A 371 -4.89 -1.20 26.27
N THR A 372 -5.67 -2.07 25.64
CA THR A 372 -5.20 -3.25 24.92
C THR A 372 -6.12 -3.51 23.72
N LEU A 373 -5.92 -4.63 23.02
CA LEU A 373 -6.77 -5.05 21.91
C LEU A 373 -7.57 -6.31 22.25
N SER A 374 -8.84 -6.33 21.85
CA SER A 374 -9.67 -7.54 21.89
C SER A 374 -9.19 -8.59 20.88
N ALA A 375 -9.76 -9.80 20.92
CA ALA A 375 -9.45 -10.86 19.97
C ALA A 375 -9.74 -10.46 18.50
N ASP A 376 -10.76 -9.63 18.28
CA ASP A 376 -11.10 -9.03 16.99
C ASP A 376 -10.54 -7.61 16.81
N ARG A 377 -9.50 -7.27 17.60
CA ARG A 377 -8.64 -6.10 17.41
C ARG A 377 -9.28 -4.74 17.66
N ARG A 378 -10.36 -4.68 18.42
CA ARG A 378 -10.93 -3.42 18.91
C ARG A 378 -10.08 -2.89 20.06
N ILE A 379 -9.97 -1.56 20.17
CA ILE A 379 -9.33 -0.94 21.33
C ILE A 379 -10.25 -1.13 22.54
N VAL A 380 -9.73 -1.75 23.59
CA VAL A 380 -10.47 -2.04 24.82
C VAL A 380 -9.68 -1.60 26.06
N ASP A 381 -10.39 -1.32 27.14
CA ASP A 381 -9.78 -1.13 28.45
C ASP A 381 -9.45 -2.45 29.16
N ALA A 382 -8.92 -2.35 30.38
CA ALA A 382 -8.53 -3.47 31.23
C ALA A 382 -9.70 -4.43 31.59
N ASP A 383 -10.93 -3.93 31.55
CA ASP A 383 -12.15 -4.68 31.86
C ASP A 383 -12.80 -5.26 30.59
N GLY A 384 -12.21 -5.00 29.42
CA GLY A 384 -12.70 -5.47 28.13
C GLY A 384 -13.84 -4.64 27.56
N ASN A 385 -14.07 -3.42 28.07
CA ASN A 385 -15.01 -2.49 27.45
C ASN A 385 -14.36 -1.90 26.19
N GLU A 386 -15.10 -1.82 25.10
CA GLU A 386 -14.68 -1.16 23.88
C GLU A 386 -14.58 0.36 24.10
N VAL A 387 -13.46 0.95 23.68
CA VAL A 387 -13.13 2.35 23.88
C VAL A 387 -12.99 3.04 22.51
N LEU A 388 -13.83 4.04 22.25
CA LEU A 388 -13.70 4.91 21.08
C LEU A 388 -12.87 6.13 21.45
N LEU A 389 -11.66 6.25 20.91
CA LEU A 389 -10.75 7.38 21.15
C LEU A 389 -11.04 8.53 20.17
N ARG A 390 -11.76 9.56 20.60
CA ARG A 390 -12.12 10.74 19.79
C ARG A 390 -11.55 12.01 20.39
N GLY A 391 -10.80 12.76 19.59
CA GLY A 391 -10.00 13.86 20.09
C GLY A 391 -9.43 14.78 19.01
N VAL A 392 -8.31 15.41 19.35
CA VAL A 392 -7.64 16.43 18.54
C VAL A 392 -6.13 16.24 18.56
N ASN A 393 -5.47 16.69 17.50
CA ASN A 393 -4.02 16.87 17.45
C ASN A 393 -3.61 18.12 18.24
N VAL A 394 -2.46 18.04 18.91
CA VAL A 394 -1.89 19.07 19.80
C VAL A 394 -0.43 19.33 19.39
N ASN A 395 -0.22 20.35 18.55
CA ASN A 395 1.09 20.66 17.93
C ASN A 395 1.97 21.63 18.73
N GLN A 396 1.56 22.03 19.93
CA GLN A 396 2.24 23.11 20.67
C GLN A 396 3.61 22.72 21.26
N LEU A 397 3.99 21.44 21.15
CA LEU A 397 5.32 20.95 21.50
C LEU A 397 6.22 20.72 20.28
N GLU A 398 5.76 20.99 19.05
CA GLU A 398 6.58 20.85 17.87
C GLU A 398 7.65 21.95 17.74
N ASP A 399 8.67 21.64 16.96
CA ASP A 399 9.85 22.48 16.68
C ASP A 399 9.91 22.85 15.20
N TYR A 400 8.92 23.65 14.79
CA TYR A 400 8.76 24.17 13.43
C TYR A 400 9.88 25.13 12.99
N PHE A 401 10.08 25.17 11.67
CA PHE A 401 10.86 26.19 11.00
C PHE A 401 10.24 27.58 11.16
N GLN A 402 11.07 28.58 11.47
CA GLN A 402 10.67 29.98 11.59
C GLN A 402 10.50 30.62 10.20
N LYS A 403 9.35 30.38 9.56
CA LYS A 403 9.04 30.90 8.21
C LYS A 403 8.87 32.42 8.19
N PHE A 404 8.17 32.97 9.18
CA PHE A 404 7.94 34.42 9.34
C PHE A 404 8.66 34.91 10.58
N PRO A 405 9.75 35.72 10.48
CA PRO A 405 10.60 36.06 11.63
C PRO A 405 9.91 36.73 12.82
N ASP A 406 8.78 37.37 12.57
CA ASP A 406 8.00 38.19 13.51
C ASP A 406 6.80 37.47 14.12
N ARG A 407 6.52 36.23 13.72
CA ARG A 407 5.34 35.46 14.16
C ARG A 407 5.75 34.19 14.91
N PRO A 408 5.19 33.90 16.09
CA PRO A 408 5.43 32.62 16.75
C PRO A 408 5.06 31.44 15.85
N VAL A 409 5.87 30.38 15.85
CA VAL A 409 5.58 29.17 15.06
C VAL A 409 4.59 28.24 15.75
N THR A 410 4.48 28.32 17.07
CA THR A 410 3.50 27.59 17.89
C THR A 410 2.81 28.54 18.85
N ARG A 411 1.62 28.11 19.29
CA ARG A 411 0.88 28.77 20.36
C ARG A 411 1.20 28.09 21.70
N PRO A 412 1.11 28.76 22.86
CA PRO A 412 1.30 28.10 24.15
C PRO A 412 0.25 27.01 24.40
N LEU A 413 0.69 25.90 24.99
CA LEU A 413 -0.20 24.88 25.57
C LEU A 413 -0.45 25.19 27.05
N THR A 414 -1.70 25.28 27.45
CA THR A 414 -2.11 25.66 28.81
C THR A 414 -3.12 24.66 29.39
N GLU A 415 -3.33 24.69 30.70
CA GLU A 415 -4.39 23.87 31.34
C GLU A 415 -5.79 24.18 30.76
N ALA A 416 -6.03 25.44 30.38
CA ALA A 416 -7.29 25.86 29.77
C ALA A 416 -7.58 25.16 28.44
N ASP A 417 -6.54 24.72 27.72
CA ASP A 417 -6.67 23.94 26.49
C ASP A 417 -7.23 22.55 26.78
N PHE A 418 -6.65 21.83 27.74
CA PHE A 418 -7.14 20.51 28.15
C PHE A 418 -8.56 20.60 28.72
N ALA A 419 -8.86 21.63 29.52
CA ALA A 419 -10.21 21.89 29.99
C ALA A 419 -11.18 22.20 28.83
N GLY A 420 -10.71 22.85 27.76
CA GLY A 420 -11.48 23.10 26.54
C GLY A 420 -11.81 21.82 25.79
N MET A 421 -10.82 20.94 25.62
CA MET A 421 -10.99 19.62 25.01
C MET A 421 -11.95 18.74 25.82
N GLU A 422 -11.85 18.75 27.16
CA GLU A 422 -12.79 18.08 28.06
C GLU A 422 -14.23 18.61 27.87
N ARG A 423 -14.42 19.93 27.78
CA ARG A 423 -15.73 20.55 27.55
C ARG A 423 -16.36 20.17 26.21
N MET A 424 -15.56 19.84 25.21
CA MET A 424 -16.03 19.31 23.93
C MET A 424 -16.31 17.81 23.98
N GLY A 425 -15.99 17.14 25.09
CA GLY A 425 -16.22 15.70 25.26
C GLY A 425 -15.11 14.82 24.74
N PHE A 426 -13.99 15.37 24.29
CA PHE A 426 -12.84 14.59 23.83
C PHE A 426 -12.30 13.67 24.95
N ASN A 427 -11.73 12.54 24.57
CA ASN A 427 -11.14 11.58 25.51
C ASN A 427 -9.70 11.19 25.16
N VAL A 428 -9.13 11.79 24.12
CA VAL A 428 -7.77 11.57 23.68
C VAL A 428 -7.19 12.85 23.08
N ILE A 429 -5.87 13.00 23.17
CA ILE A 429 -5.08 13.93 22.38
C ILE A 429 -4.01 13.12 21.62
N ARG A 430 -3.69 13.54 20.39
CA ARG A 430 -2.45 13.15 19.71
C ARG A 430 -1.44 14.28 19.96
N LEU A 431 -0.49 14.02 20.84
CA LEU A 431 0.50 14.98 21.27
C LEU A 431 1.71 14.89 20.34
N ALA A 432 1.79 15.83 19.40
CA ALA A 432 2.84 15.88 18.41
C ALA A 432 4.13 16.40 19.03
N LEU A 433 5.20 15.61 18.88
CA LEU A 433 6.55 15.90 19.33
C LEU A 433 7.48 16.00 18.14
N SER A 434 8.55 16.79 18.23
CA SER A 434 9.60 16.79 17.20
C SER A 434 10.86 16.10 17.74
N TRP A 435 11.42 15.18 16.96
CA TRP A 435 12.70 14.54 17.26
C TRP A 435 13.81 15.58 17.47
N SER A 436 13.78 16.69 16.73
CA SER A 436 14.73 17.79 16.82
C SER A 436 14.75 18.48 18.19
N ALA A 437 13.60 18.62 18.84
CA ALA A 437 13.50 19.16 20.19
C ALA A 437 13.83 18.10 21.25
N LEU A 438 13.52 16.84 20.98
CA LEU A 438 13.82 15.74 21.89
C LEU A 438 15.32 15.45 21.98
N GLU A 439 16.00 15.36 20.85
CA GLU A 439 17.43 15.01 20.72
C GLU A 439 18.17 16.08 19.89
N PRO A 440 18.33 17.31 20.40
CA PRO A 440 18.95 18.41 19.64
C PRO A 440 20.43 18.18 19.30
N ARG A 441 21.08 17.25 20.01
CA ARG A 441 22.43 16.76 19.67
C ARG A 441 22.43 15.23 19.73
N PRO A 442 23.21 14.54 18.86
CA PRO A 442 23.20 13.08 18.81
C PRO A 442 23.51 12.46 20.18
N GLY A 443 22.58 11.66 20.71
CA GLY A 443 22.66 10.98 22.01
C GLY A 443 22.34 11.83 23.23
N HIS A 444 21.95 13.10 23.06
CA HIS A 444 21.68 14.01 24.17
C HIS A 444 20.22 14.46 24.14
N TYR A 445 19.41 13.90 25.03
CA TYR A 445 18.01 14.28 25.17
C TYR A 445 17.84 15.56 26.00
N ASP A 446 16.96 16.46 25.56
CA ASP A 446 16.70 17.72 26.26
C ASP A 446 15.81 17.50 27.50
N PRO A 447 16.33 17.71 28.73
CA PRO A 447 15.55 17.52 29.95
C PRO A 447 14.38 18.51 30.09
N ALA A 448 14.49 19.73 29.54
CA ALA A 448 13.42 20.72 29.59
C ALA A 448 12.27 20.33 28.64
N TYR A 449 12.60 19.80 27.47
CA TYR A 449 11.58 19.27 26.55
C TYR A 449 10.87 18.05 27.14
N LEU A 450 11.62 17.10 27.71
CA LEU A 450 11.05 15.94 28.43
C LEU A 450 10.13 16.36 29.59
N ALA A 451 10.46 17.45 30.30
CA ALA A 451 9.59 17.98 31.35
C ALA A 451 8.27 18.54 30.80
N ARG A 452 8.30 19.22 29.64
CA ARG A 452 7.10 19.71 28.94
C ARG A 452 6.20 18.55 28.50
N ILE A 453 6.78 17.48 27.94
CA ILE A 453 6.03 16.27 27.56
C ILE A 453 5.37 15.66 28.79
N SER A 454 6.12 15.46 29.89
CA SER A 454 5.56 14.91 31.12
C SER A 454 4.48 15.78 31.75
N TRP A 455 4.61 17.11 31.65
CA TRP A 455 3.55 18.02 32.08
C TRP A 455 2.30 17.84 31.21
N ALA A 456 2.43 17.84 29.88
CA ALA A 456 1.29 17.69 28.98
C ALA A 456 0.54 16.35 29.18
N VAL A 457 1.26 15.24 29.30
CA VAL A 457 0.67 13.90 29.57
C VAL A 457 -0.08 13.88 30.89
N ARG A 458 0.52 14.43 31.97
CA ARG A 458 -0.13 14.47 33.29
C ARG A 458 -1.36 15.37 33.29
N THR A 459 -1.28 16.57 32.71
CA THR A 459 -2.41 17.50 32.65
C THR A 459 -3.54 16.94 31.79
N ALA A 460 -3.22 16.27 30.66
CA ALA A 460 -4.22 15.54 29.88
C ALA A 460 -4.93 14.47 30.73
N ALA A 461 -4.17 13.67 31.48
CA ALA A 461 -4.71 12.65 32.37
C ALA A 461 -5.64 13.22 33.45
N GLU A 462 -5.29 14.36 34.05
CA GLU A 462 -6.11 15.08 35.05
C GLU A 462 -7.46 15.53 34.48
N HIS A 463 -7.53 15.80 33.17
CA HIS A 463 -8.76 16.12 32.43
C HIS A 463 -9.44 14.91 31.77
N GLY A 464 -9.00 13.68 32.10
CA GLY A 464 -9.58 12.45 31.54
C GLY A 464 -9.33 12.28 30.04
N LEU A 465 -8.26 12.90 29.52
CA LEU A 465 -7.77 12.79 28.15
C LEU A 465 -6.60 11.82 28.14
N ARG A 466 -6.71 10.77 27.32
CA ARG A 466 -5.57 9.89 27.03
C ARG A 466 -4.59 10.59 26.08
N THR A 467 -3.34 10.15 26.04
CA THR A 467 -2.33 10.70 25.13
C THR A 467 -1.81 9.63 24.19
N VAL A 468 -1.96 9.84 22.89
CA VAL A 468 -1.13 9.19 21.87
C VAL A 468 0.09 10.07 21.70
N ILE A 469 1.28 9.53 21.97
CA ILE A 469 2.54 10.26 21.82
C ILE A 469 3.03 10.05 20.39
N ASP A 470 3.09 11.12 19.63
CA ASP A 470 3.42 11.10 18.21
C ASP A 470 4.80 11.70 17.94
N MET A 471 5.64 10.96 17.20
CA MET A 471 6.87 11.50 16.65
C MET A 471 6.58 12.17 15.32
N HIS A 472 6.21 13.43 15.43
CA HIS A 472 5.77 14.27 14.33
C HIS A 472 6.93 14.71 13.44
N GLN A 473 6.65 14.79 12.15
CA GLN A 473 7.51 15.39 11.14
C GLN A 473 6.65 15.78 9.95
N ASP A 474 7.02 16.87 9.30
CA ASP A 474 6.59 17.21 7.96
C ASP A 474 7.80 17.38 7.05
N ALA A 475 7.76 16.79 5.86
CA ALA A 475 8.82 16.89 4.86
C ALA A 475 10.24 16.73 5.46
N TRP A 476 10.43 15.72 6.32
CA TRP A 476 11.65 15.41 7.07
C TRP A 476 11.99 16.35 8.25
N GLY A 477 12.05 17.67 8.04
CA GLY A 477 12.52 18.59 9.08
C GLY A 477 12.91 19.99 8.60
N LYS A 478 13.30 20.85 9.55
CA LYS A 478 13.79 22.22 9.28
C LYS A 478 14.92 22.30 8.23
N GLY A 479 15.72 21.24 8.14
CA GLY A 479 16.88 21.14 7.26
C GLY A 479 16.59 21.22 5.76
N VAL A 480 15.35 20.94 5.35
CA VAL A 480 14.97 20.96 3.92
C VAL A 480 14.81 22.36 3.35
N ALA A 481 14.87 23.40 4.18
CA ALA A 481 14.88 24.78 3.71
C ALA A 481 15.98 25.00 2.66
N ALA A 482 15.59 25.49 1.48
CA ALA A 482 16.50 25.83 0.41
C ALA A 482 17.36 27.04 0.81
N ALA A 483 18.59 27.10 0.31
CA ALA A 483 19.44 28.27 0.52
C ALA A 483 18.85 29.50 -0.21
N PRO A 484 19.00 30.72 0.34
CA PRO A 484 18.58 31.93 -0.35
C PRO A 484 19.18 32.02 -1.77
N GLY A 485 18.34 32.37 -2.76
CA GLY A 485 18.74 32.45 -4.16
C GLY A 485 18.73 31.12 -4.93
N THR A 486 18.32 30.01 -4.29
CA THR A 486 18.07 28.74 -5.01
C THR A 486 17.01 28.97 -6.09
N THR A 487 17.28 28.48 -7.30
CA THR A 487 16.32 28.44 -8.41
C THR A 487 15.94 27.00 -8.70
N CYS A 488 14.67 26.74 -8.94
CA CYS A 488 14.13 25.44 -9.32
C CYS A 488 13.50 25.59 -10.70
N ASP A 489 13.84 24.70 -11.64
CA ASP A 489 13.39 24.83 -13.03
C ASP A 489 11.86 24.67 -13.16
N ASP A 490 11.31 23.60 -12.60
CA ASP A 490 9.88 23.23 -12.69
C ASP A 490 9.17 23.24 -11.32
N GLY A 491 9.77 23.86 -10.30
CA GLY A 491 9.27 23.86 -8.92
C GLY A 491 9.58 25.16 -8.20
N VAL A 492 9.38 25.17 -6.88
CA VAL A 492 9.73 26.31 -6.02
C VAL A 492 10.73 25.89 -4.95
N PRO A 493 11.62 26.79 -4.50
CA PRO A 493 12.53 26.50 -3.40
C PRO A 493 11.75 26.16 -2.13
N MET A 494 12.14 25.08 -1.46
CA MET A 494 11.50 24.67 -0.22
C MET A 494 11.78 25.66 0.91
N HIS A 495 10.81 25.82 1.80
CA HIS A 495 11.06 26.29 3.17
C HIS A 495 11.27 25.09 4.09
N GLY A 496 11.71 25.33 5.33
CA GLY A 496 11.82 24.27 6.33
C GLY A 496 10.47 23.94 6.96
N TRP A 497 10.41 22.77 7.58
CA TRP A 497 9.22 22.24 8.28
C TRP A 497 9.62 21.83 9.71
N ASP A 498 9.27 20.63 10.18
CA ASP A 498 9.51 20.11 11.52
C ASP A 498 9.82 18.60 11.51
N GLY A 499 10.31 18.09 12.64
CA GLY A 499 10.60 16.67 12.80
C GLY A 499 12.06 16.40 13.10
N ALA A 500 12.85 15.99 12.10
CA ALA A 500 14.22 15.54 12.31
C ALA A 500 15.18 16.70 12.70
N PRO A 501 16.14 16.45 13.61
CA PRO A 501 17.20 17.40 13.91
C PRO A 501 18.15 17.58 12.72
N THR A 502 18.74 18.77 12.59
CA THR A 502 19.64 19.08 11.47
C THR A 502 20.90 18.23 11.42
N TRP A 503 21.33 17.66 12.56
CA TRP A 503 22.46 16.72 12.57
C TRP A 503 22.14 15.39 11.84
N ALA A 504 20.86 15.06 11.66
CA ALA A 504 20.38 13.89 10.93
C ALA A 504 20.16 14.17 9.43
N ASP A 505 20.25 15.43 8.97
CA ASP A 505 20.03 15.80 7.58
C ASP A 505 21.02 15.13 6.63
N ARG A 506 20.52 14.31 5.71
CA ARG A 506 21.32 13.65 4.67
C ARG A 506 20.62 13.78 3.32
N PHE A 507 20.88 14.91 2.66
CA PHE A 507 20.28 15.22 1.36
C PHE A 507 21.18 14.88 0.16
N ASP A 508 22.47 14.62 0.35
CA ASP A 508 23.41 14.25 -0.72
C ASP A 508 23.33 15.13 -1.98
N GLY A 509 23.26 16.45 -1.79
CA GLY A 509 23.15 17.40 -2.91
C GLY A 509 21.82 17.38 -3.66
N ALA A 510 20.86 16.54 -3.27
CA ALA A 510 19.53 16.50 -3.88
C ALA A 510 18.88 17.90 -3.80
N PRO A 511 18.27 18.39 -4.90
CA PRO A 511 17.62 19.69 -4.93
C PRO A 511 16.54 19.82 -3.86
N ARG A 512 16.59 20.93 -3.12
CA ARG A 512 15.57 21.33 -2.14
C ARG A 512 14.46 22.12 -2.82
N CYS A 513 13.80 21.44 -3.76
CA CYS A 513 12.70 21.99 -4.55
C CYS A 513 11.44 21.20 -4.27
N GLU A 514 10.32 21.89 -4.14
CA GLU A 514 8.98 21.28 -4.07
C GLU A 514 8.21 21.57 -5.36
N PHE A 515 7.23 20.70 -5.64
CA PHE A 515 6.46 20.71 -6.89
C PHE A 515 4.96 20.83 -6.56
N THR A 516 4.16 19.80 -6.86
CA THR A 516 2.75 19.72 -6.46
C THR A 516 2.54 19.39 -4.97
N GLY A 517 3.61 19.31 -4.18
CA GLY A 517 3.60 19.05 -2.73
C GLY A 517 5.01 19.01 -2.14
N ARG A 518 5.13 19.26 -0.84
CA ARG A 518 6.42 19.26 -0.10
C ARG A 518 7.06 17.87 -0.07
N ASP A 519 6.24 16.83 0.04
CA ASP A 519 6.70 15.45 0.30
C ASP A 519 7.25 14.73 -0.94
N ILE A 520 6.99 15.27 -2.13
CA ILE A 520 7.56 14.78 -3.41
C ILE A 520 8.89 15.46 -3.76
N SER A 521 9.46 16.25 -2.85
CA SER A 521 10.77 16.86 -3.01
C SER A 521 11.89 15.80 -3.13
N PRO A 522 12.86 15.98 -4.05
CA PRO A 522 14.00 15.09 -4.16
C PRO A 522 14.85 15.03 -2.88
N ALA A 523 15.01 16.16 -2.19
CA ALA A 523 15.73 16.22 -0.92
C ALA A 523 15.01 15.43 0.19
N VAL A 524 13.68 15.53 0.28
CA VAL A 524 12.87 14.77 1.24
C VAL A 524 13.00 13.27 0.96
N ALA A 525 12.80 12.86 -0.30
CA ALA A 525 12.95 11.46 -0.72
C ALA A 525 14.35 10.91 -0.38
N ARG A 526 15.40 11.70 -0.60
CA ARG A 526 16.78 11.32 -0.26
C ARG A 526 17.00 11.22 1.26
N ALA A 527 16.47 12.14 2.05
CA ALA A 527 16.60 12.11 3.51
C ALA A 527 15.94 10.85 4.11
N PHE A 528 14.71 10.54 3.69
CA PHE A 528 14.02 9.32 4.11
C PHE A 528 14.76 8.06 3.66
N THR A 529 15.31 8.03 2.45
CA THR A 529 16.09 6.88 1.99
C THR A 529 17.35 6.68 2.85
N ASN A 530 18.07 7.76 3.17
CA ASN A 530 19.22 7.71 4.08
C ASN A 530 18.82 7.24 5.49
N PHE A 531 17.65 7.67 5.98
CA PHE A 531 17.08 7.22 7.25
C PHE A 531 16.77 5.73 7.24
N TYR A 532 16.05 5.26 6.23
CA TYR A 532 15.71 3.86 6.08
C TYR A 532 16.94 2.94 5.99
N GLN A 533 18.03 3.44 5.41
CA GLN A 533 19.32 2.75 5.32
C GLN A 533 20.20 2.92 6.57
N ASP A 534 19.69 3.60 7.59
CA ASP A 534 20.37 3.89 8.85
C ASP A 534 21.75 4.53 8.66
N ARG A 535 21.87 5.40 7.66
CA ARG A 535 23.15 6.08 7.36
C ARG A 535 23.59 6.87 8.58
N ASP A 536 24.86 6.70 8.95
CA ASP A 536 25.47 7.33 10.13
C ASP A 536 24.72 7.05 11.45
N GLY A 537 23.89 5.99 11.48
CA GLY A 537 23.12 5.61 12.66
C GLY A 537 21.90 6.48 12.95
N ILE A 538 21.39 7.27 11.99
CA ILE A 538 20.27 8.19 12.24
C ILE A 538 18.98 7.46 12.65
N GLN A 539 18.66 6.32 12.05
CA GLN A 539 17.51 5.51 12.47
C GLN A 539 17.76 4.84 13.82
N THR A 540 18.99 4.39 14.06
CA THR A 540 19.39 3.86 15.38
C THR A 540 19.13 4.87 16.50
N ARG A 541 19.37 6.16 16.26
CA ARG A 541 19.13 7.23 17.24
C ARG A 541 17.64 7.44 17.52
N LEU A 542 16.82 7.53 16.48
CA LEU A 542 15.37 7.66 16.67
C LEU A 542 14.77 6.43 17.39
N VAL A 543 15.22 5.22 17.05
CA VAL A 543 14.83 3.98 17.76
C VAL A 543 15.23 4.04 19.25
N ALA A 544 16.41 4.60 19.57
CA ALA A 544 16.83 4.78 20.96
C ALA A 544 15.97 5.83 21.69
N ALA A 545 15.57 6.91 21.01
CA ALA A 545 14.67 7.93 21.55
C ALA A 545 13.31 7.31 21.92
N TRP A 546 12.76 6.45 21.07
CA TRP A 546 11.55 5.68 21.36
C TRP A 546 11.68 4.79 22.59
N GLY A 547 12.78 4.04 22.69
CA GLY A 547 13.05 3.21 23.86
C GLY A 547 13.18 4.01 25.16
N MET A 548 13.64 5.26 25.09
CA MET A 548 13.75 6.17 26.24
C MET A 548 12.38 6.74 26.64
N LEU A 549 11.57 7.22 25.68
CA LEU A 549 10.21 7.70 25.95
C LEU A 549 9.34 6.58 26.54
N ALA A 550 9.45 5.37 26.00
CA ALA A 550 8.71 4.22 26.48
C ALA A 550 9.09 3.80 27.91
N GLU A 551 10.38 3.90 28.27
CA GLU A 551 10.84 3.69 29.64
C GLU A 551 10.26 4.73 30.60
N ARG A 552 10.21 5.99 30.18
CA ARG A 552 9.68 7.10 30.97
C ARG A 552 8.19 6.97 31.26
N PHE A 553 7.40 6.51 30.28
CA PHE A 553 5.95 6.41 30.39
C PHE A 553 5.44 4.97 30.64
N ALA A 554 6.33 4.04 30.94
CA ALA A 554 6.03 2.62 31.09
C ALA A 554 4.85 2.29 32.03
N ASN A 555 4.64 3.12 33.06
CA ASN A 555 3.61 2.93 34.09
C ASN A 555 2.40 3.88 33.97
N GLU A 556 2.30 4.68 32.91
CA GLU A 556 1.26 5.71 32.78
C GLU A 556 0.03 5.18 32.00
N PRO A 557 -1.05 4.74 32.67
CA PRO A 557 -2.23 4.18 32.00
C PRO A 557 -2.99 5.17 31.12
N MET A 558 -2.75 6.47 31.26
CA MET A 558 -3.35 7.50 30.40
C MET A 558 -2.54 7.76 29.12
N VAL A 559 -1.34 7.20 28.96
CA VAL A 559 -0.75 7.05 27.63
C VAL A 559 -1.50 5.93 26.91
N ALA A 560 -2.18 6.26 25.81
CA ALA A 560 -2.86 5.27 24.98
C ALA A 560 -1.86 4.42 24.20
N GLY A 561 -0.78 5.03 23.73
CA GLY A 561 0.28 4.38 22.98
C GLY A 561 1.22 5.35 22.29
N TYR A 562 2.03 4.80 21.39
CA TYR A 562 3.09 5.51 20.67
C TYR A 562 2.82 5.45 19.17
N ASP A 563 2.76 6.61 18.52
CA ASP A 563 2.63 6.76 17.07
C ASP A 563 4.02 6.98 16.46
N LEU A 564 4.50 5.97 15.73
CA LEU A 564 5.94 5.74 15.57
C LEU A 564 6.65 6.78 14.70
N LEU A 565 5.96 7.33 13.72
CA LEU A 565 6.46 8.36 12.82
C LEU A 565 5.27 8.89 11.99
N ASN A 566 4.98 10.18 12.14
CA ASN A 566 3.97 10.88 11.35
C ASN A 566 4.29 10.80 9.85
N GLU A 567 3.29 10.49 9.02
CA GLU A 567 3.33 10.50 7.55
C GLU A 567 4.70 10.16 6.94
N PRO A 568 5.27 8.96 7.19
CA PRO A 568 6.61 8.62 6.75
C PRO A 568 6.78 8.87 5.25
N GLY A 569 7.83 9.61 4.88
CA GLY A 569 8.15 9.88 3.48
C GLY A 569 8.46 8.59 2.72
N PHE A 570 8.04 8.56 1.46
CA PHE A 570 8.08 7.34 0.64
C PHE A 570 9.47 7.03 0.03
N GLY A 571 10.49 7.85 0.26
CA GLY A 571 11.86 7.63 -0.22
C GLY A 571 12.03 7.68 -1.75
N GLU A 572 13.18 7.24 -2.28
CA GLU A 572 13.51 7.34 -3.71
C GLU A 572 13.03 6.15 -4.56
N ALA A 573 12.46 5.12 -3.94
CA ALA A 573 12.01 3.92 -4.66
C ALA A 573 10.62 3.43 -4.21
N PRO A 574 9.59 4.31 -4.21
CA PRO A 574 8.24 3.92 -3.89
C PRO A 574 7.63 3.02 -4.97
N PRO A 575 6.64 2.19 -4.62
CA PRO A 575 6.34 1.70 -3.27
C PRO A 575 7.19 0.49 -2.85
N ILE A 576 8.08 0.02 -3.74
CA ILE A 576 8.62 -1.34 -3.76
C ILE A 576 9.56 -1.62 -2.58
N THR A 577 10.55 -0.75 -2.35
CA THR A 577 11.52 -0.94 -1.26
C THR A 577 11.11 -0.21 0.00
N SER A 578 10.36 0.89 -0.16
CA SER A 578 10.01 1.79 0.94
C SER A 578 9.13 1.12 1.98
N GLY A 579 8.13 0.31 1.59
CA GLY A 579 7.30 -0.43 2.54
C GLY A 579 8.10 -1.43 3.39
N VAL A 580 9.05 -2.15 2.79
CA VAL A 580 9.93 -3.09 3.52
C VAL A 580 10.81 -2.34 4.52
N LEU A 581 11.45 -1.26 4.09
CA LEU A 581 12.35 -0.50 4.93
C LEU A 581 11.61 0.22 6.07
N LEU A 582 10.42 0.74 5.80
CA LEU A 582 9.53 1.31 6.80
C LEU A 582 9.11 0.27 7.85
N GLY A 583 8.70 -0.93 7.40
CA GLY A 583 8.37 -2.04 8.31
C GLY A 583 9.55 -2.45 9.20
N ARG A 584 10.78 -2.44 8.69
CA ARG A 584 12.00 -2.70 9.49
C ARG A 584 12.27 -1.62 10.52
N TYR A 585 12.06 -0.35 10.18
CA TYR A 585 12.12 0.73 11.15
C TYR A 585 11.09 0.51 12.27
N TYR A 586 9.82 0.25 11.91
CA TYR A 586 8.78 0.02 12.89
C TYR A 586 9.07 -1.16 13.81
N ASP A 587 9.52 -2.30 13.28
CA ASP A 587 9.88 -3.45 14.11
C ASP A 587 11.03 -3.14 15.09
N ARG A 588 12.04 -2.37 14.64
CA ARG A 588 13.13 -1.91 15.52
C ARG A 588 12.61 -0.97 16.61
N ALA A 589 11.75 -0.01 16.26
CA ALA A 589 11.16 0.94 17.19
C ALA A 589 10.28 0.23 18.22
N ILE A 590 9.40 -0.69 17.78
CA ILE A 590 8.56 -1.53 18.65
C ILE A 590 9.41 -2.33 19.62
N LYS A 591 10.46 -3.01 19.15
CA LYS A 591 11.37 -3.77 20.02
C LYS A 591 12.04 -2.87 21.06
N ALA A 592 12.43 -1.66 20.69
CA ALA A 592 13.00 -0.69 21.62
C ALA A 592 11.97 -0.17 22.64
N ILE A 593 10.74 0.11 22.21
CA ILE A 593 9.60 0.49 23.06
C ILE A 593 9.35 -0.61 24.09
N ARG A 594 9.17 -1.85 23.65
CA ARG A 594 8.93 -3.00 24.54
C ARG A 594 10.09 -3.21 25.52
N ALA A 595 11.33 -2.97 25.09
CA ALA A 595 12.48 -3.01 25.98
C ALA A 595 12.47 -1.85 26.99
N GLY A 596 12.10 -0.65 26.57
CA GLY A 596 11.91 0.52 27.43
C GLY A 596 10.85 0.28 28.49
N GLU A 597 9.67 -0.18 28.10
CA GLU A 597 8.57 -0.49 29.04
C GLU A 597 9.00 -1.52 30.10
N ARG A 598 9.78 -2.53 29.71
CA ARG A 598 10.35 -3.50 30.67
C ARG A 598 11.35 -2.85 31.62
N ARG A 599 12.24 -1.98 31.14
CA ARG A 599 13.19 -1.24 31.99
C ARG A 599 12.49 -0.28 32.94
N GLY A 600 11.39 0.32 32.51
CA GLY A 600 10.52 1.16 33.33
C GLY A 600 9.59 0.38 34.27
N PHE A 601 9.68 -0.96 34.31
CA PHE A 601 8.81 -1.85 35.09
C PHE A 601 7.32 -1.65 34.83
N GLY A 602 6.98 -1.33 33.58
CA GLY A 602 5.63 -1.01 33.14
C GLY A 602 4.86 -2.15 32.49
N PHE A 603 3.83 -1.78 31.74
CA PHE A 603 3.04 -2.67 30.90
C PHE A 603 3.16 -2.26 29.43
N PRO A 604 2.88 -3.16 28.47
CA PRO A 604 2.94 -2.82 27.06
C PRO A 604 1.75 -1.94 26.66
N HIS A 605 2.03 -0.77 26.09
CA HIS A 605 1.05 0.13 25.49
C HIS A 605 0.76 -0.24 24.04
N LEU A 606 -0.30 0.32 23.47
CA LEU A 606 -0.58 0.22 22.04
C LEU A 606 0.56 0.86 21.23
N VAL A 607 0.80 0.35 20.03
CA VAL A 607 1.69 0.98 19.05
C VAL A 607 0.87 1.31 17.81
N PHE A 608 0.81 2.60 17.50
CA PHE A 608 0.19 3.14 16.31
C PHE A 608 1.24 3.17 15.21
N PHE A 609 0.90 2.62 14.05
CA PHE A 609 1.80 2.62 12.90
C PHE A 609 1.06 3.15 11.68
N GLU A 610 1.72 4.06 10.98
CA GLU A 610 1.14 4.73 9.83
C GLU A 610 1.57 4.05 8.52
N PRO A 611 0.74 4.11 7.47
CA PRO A 611 1.21 3.94 6.10
C PRO A 611 2.10 5.16 5.71
N SER A 612 2.67 5.23 4.50
CA SER A 612 3.44 6.42 4.11
C SER A 612 2.52 7.64 3.86
N VAL A 613 3.13 8.80 3.66
CA VAL A 613 2.43 10.05 3.27
C VAL A 613 1.58 9.90 1.99
N LEU A 614 1.82 8.87 1.17
CA LEU A 614 0.99 8.59 0.00
C LEU A 614 -0.47 8.28 0.38
N TRP A 615 -0.73 7.71 1.56
CA TRP A 615 -2.10 7.50 2.03
C TRP A 615 -2.82 8.83 2.22
N SER A 616 -2.19 9.82 2.85
CA SER A 616 -2.75 11.16 3.03
C SER A 616 -3.04 11.86 1.70
N GLY A 617 -2.20 11.62 0.70
CA GLY A 617 -2.36 12.20 -0.64
C GLY A 617 -3.37 11.49 -1.56
N LEU A 618 -3.65 10.19 -1.36
CA LEU A 618 -4.42 9.36 -2.30
C LEU A 618 -5.58 8.56 -1.68
N GLY A 619 -5.59 8.38 -0.35
CA GLY A 619 -6.51 7.52 0.39
C GLY A 619 -6.18 6.01 0.35
N PHE A 620 -5.06 5.61 -0.25
CA PHE A 620 -4.59 4.23 -0.33
C PHE A 620 -3.11 4.18 -0.73
N GLU A 621 -2.42 3.06 -0.48
CA GLU A 621 -1.08 2.81 -1.02
C GLU A 621 -0.67 1.33 -0.98
N VAL A 622 0.59 1.05 -1.31
CA VAL A 622 1.25 -0.21 -1.01
C VAL A 622 2.01 -0.03 0.31
N SER A 623 1.47 -0.54 1.40
CA SER A 623 2.00 -0.30 2.74
C SER A 623 2.99 -1.38 3.18
N VAL A 624 3.45 -1.32 4.43
CA VAL A 624 4.44 -2.22 5.04
C VAL A 624 4.04 -3.70 4.91
N PRO A 625 5.00 -4.65 4.85
CA PRO A 625 4.71 -6.08 4.84
C PRO A 625 3.77 -6.47 5.98
N LYS A 626 2.78 -7.35 5.74
CA LYS A 626 1.81 -7.77 6.75
C LYS A 626 2.45 -8.24 8.07
N ASP A 627 3.50 -9.04 7.94
CA ASP A 627 4.21 -9.67 9.07
C ASP A 627 5.52 -8.93 9.38
N PHE A 628 5.53 -7.59 9.27
CA PHE A 628 6.72 -6.79 9.55
C PHE A 628 7.20 -6.93 11.01
N THR A 629 6.33 -7.34 11.94
CA THR A 629 6.64 -7.55 13.34
C THR A 629 5.77 -8.65 13.98
N ASP A 630 6.23 -9.21 15.09
CA ASP A 630 5.51 -10.22 15.88
C ASP A 630 4.61 -9.60 16.98
N ASP A 631 4.65 -8.28 17.16
CA ASP A 631 3.83 -7.58 18.14
C ASP A 631 2.33 -7.69 17.80
N ARG A 632 1.50 -7.73 18.84
CA ARG A 632 0.06 -7.98 18.72
C ARG A 632 -0.79 -6.79 19.18
N LEU A 633 -0.19 -5.73 19.68
CA LEU A 633 -0.85 -4.51 20.17
C LEU A 633 -0.73 -3.38 19.15
N LEU A 634 -0.87 -3.72 17.87
CA LEU A 634 -0.76 -2.81 16.74
C LEU A 634 -2.10 -2.13 16.44
N VAL A 635 -2.07 -0.82 16.23
CA VAL A 635 -3.18 -0.03 15.71
C VAL A 635 -2.72 0.60 14.40
N PHE A 636 -3.43 0.31 13.32
CA PHE A 636 -3.20 0.97 12.04
C PHE A 636 -3.74 2.39 12.12
N ALA A 637 -2.88 3.37 11.83
CA ALA A 637 -3.16 4.79 12.04
C ALA A 637 -3.05 5.63 10.75
N PRO A 638 -3.89 5.39 9.72
CA PRO A 638 -3.88 6.21 8.51
C PRO A 638 -4.43 7.61 8.79
N HIS A 639 -4.08 8.55 7.92
CA HIS A 639 -4.71 9.88 7.88
C HIS A 639 -5.76 9.92 6.78
N LEU A 640 -7.00 10.24 7.14
CA LEU A 640 -8.15 10.15 6.26
C LEU A 640 -8.53 11.53 5.72
N TYR A 641 -7.66 12.07 4.87
CA TYR A 641 -7.81 13.39 4.27
C TYR A 641 -8.63 13.43 2.97
N ASN A 642 -9.28 12.31 2.63
CA ASN A 642 -10.15 12.18 1.45
C ASN A 642 -11.10 13.38 1.29
N GLU A 643 -11.13 13.93 0.08
CA GLU A 643 -11.91 15.13 -0.28
C GLU A 643 -11.49 16.43 0.40
N SER A 644 -10.50 16.44 1.31
CA SER A 644 -10.01 17.65 1.98
C SER A 644 -8.72 18.20 1.38
N ILE A 645 -7.61 17.48 1.50
CA ILE A 645 -6.27 17.94 1.08
C ILE A 645 -5.54 16.92 0.20
N THR A 646 -6.24 15.90 -0.28
CA THR A 646 -5.67 14.94 -1.21
C THR A 646 -5.20 15.61 -2.50
N ILE A 647 -4.22 15.00 -3.17
CA ILE A 647 -3.52 15.60 -4.32
C ILE A 647 -4.49 15.89 -5.49
N ASP A 648 -5.60 15.16 -5.56
CA ASP A 648 -6.64 15.30 -6.58
C ASP A 648 -7.54 16.53 -6.40
N GLN A 649 -7.54 17.20 -5.25
CA GLN A 649 -8.40 18.38 -5.01
C GLN A 649 -8.13 19.52 -6.00
N GLY A 650 -6.88 19.66 -6.49
CA GLY A 650 -6.54 20.63 -7.53
C GLY A 650 -7.05 20.29 -8.93
N THR A 651 -7.63 19.09 -9.13
CA THR A 651 -8.02 18.57 -10.46
C THR A 651 -9.53 18.58 -10.71
N GLY A 652 -10.34 18.79 -9.68
CA GLY A 652 -11.81 18.69 -9.76
C GLY A 652 -12.32 17.25 -9.91
N LEU A 653 -11.46 16.25 -9.74
CA LEU A 653 -11.81 14.83 -9.69
C LEU A 653 -11.58 14.33 -8.28
N THR A 654 -12.51 13.53 -7.75
CA THR A 654 -12.30 12.80 -6.48
C THR A 654 -11.71 11.44 -6.82
N VAL A 655 -10.47 11.16 -6.41
CA VAL A 655 -9.82 9.85 -6.62
C VAL A 655 -10.40 8.80 -5.68
N THR A 656 -10.51 9.14 -4.40
CA THR A 656 -11.04 8.24 -3.37
C THR A 656 -11.99 9.06 -2.49
N SER A 657 -13.27 8.71 -2.45
CA SER A 657 -14.25 9.40 -1.60
C SER A 657 -13.98 9.18 -0.11
N ILE A 658 -14.60 9.99 0.75
CA ILE A 658 -14.54 9.81 2.21
C ILE A 658 -14.98 8.39 2.60
N GLU A 659 -16.14 7.93 2.13
CA GLU A 659 -16.65 6.59 2.46
C GLU A 659 -15.71 5.49 2.00
N ARG A 660 -15.16 5.62 0.78
CA ARG A 660 -14.21 4.63 0.27
C ARG A 660 -12.91 4.62 1.07
N GLY A 661 -12.42 5.79 1.52
CA GLY A 661 -11.24 5.91 2.37
C GLY A 661 -11.39 5.10 3.67
N PHE A 662 -12.53 5.24 4.36
CA PHE A 662 -12.82 4.46 5.57
C PHE A 662 -12.96 2.96 5.32
N ASP A 663 -13.61 2.57 4.22
CA ASP A 663 -13.71 1.16 3.80
C ASP A 663 -12.31 0.56 3.54
N LEU A 664 -11.43 1.31 2.86
CA LEU A 664 -10.06 0.89 2.59
C LEU A 664 -9.22 0.79 3.86
N ALA A 665 -9.32 1.77 4.76
CA ALA A 665 -8.62 1.76 6.05
C ALA A 665 -9.08 0.58 6.92
N SER A 666 -10.38 0.28 6.95
CA SER A 666 -10.93 -0.87 7.68
C SER A 666 -10.43 -2.19 7.14
N ARG A 667 -10.38 -2.35 5.80
CA ARG A 667 -9.80 -3.53 5.16
C ARG A 667 -8.30 -3.64 5.44
N ALA A 668 -7.56 -2.54 5.45
CA ALA A 668 -6.14 -2.52 5.77
C ALA A 668 -5.88 -2.95 7.21
N ALA A 669 -6.58 -2.38 8.19
CA ALA A 669 -6.46 -2.78 9.59
C ALA A 669 -6.77 -4.27 9.78
N ALA A 670 -7.83 -4.79 9.13
CA ALA A 670 -8.16 -6.22 9.14
C ALA A 670 -7.07 -7.07 8.47
N TYR A 671 -6.47 -6.60 7.37
CA TYR A 671 -5.36 -7.27 6.70
C TYR A 671 -4.15 -7.44 7.62
N TYR A 672 -3.82 -6.41 8.41
CA TYR A 672 -2.75 -6.46 9.42
C TYR A 672 -3.14 -7.21 10.71
N GLY A 673 -4.43 -7.46 10.94
CA GLY A 673 -4.90 -7.94 12.23
C GLY A 673 -4.62 -6.92 13.35
N ALA A 674 -4.77 -5.64 13.02
CA ALA A 674 -4.55 -4.49 13.89
C ALA A 674 -5.88 -3.80 14.24
N GLY A 675 -5.87 -2.96 15.29
CA GLY A 675 -6.94 -1.98 15.49
C GLY A 675 -6.91 -0.90 14.42
N LEU A 676 -7.94 -0.05 14.37
CA LEU A 676 -8.00 1.11 13.47
C LEU A 676 -8.31 2.37 14.27
N TRP A 677 -7.54 3.42 14.01
CA TRP A 677 -7.76 4.75 14.58
C TRP A 677 -7.21 5.80 13.62
N SER A 678 -7.94 6.87 13.30
CA SER A 678 -7.42 7.87 12.35
C SER A 678 -6.49 8.85 13.04
N GLY A 679 -5.20 8.83 12.70
CA GLY A 679 -4.19 9.74 13.28
C GLY A 679 -4.53 11.20 13.06
N GLU A 680 -5.00 11.49 11.85
CA GLU A 680 -5.44 12.81 11.44
C GLU A 680 -6.61 12.74 10.48
N TRP A 681 -7.38 13.82 10.51
CA TRP A 681 -8.37 14.21 9.51
C TRP A 681 -8.80 15.65 9.79
N GLY A 682 -9.34 16.35 8.81
CA GLY A 682 -9.83 17.71 9.03
C GLY A 682 -10.35 18.36 7.75
N TRP A 683 -10.78 19.61 7.89
CA TRP A 683 -11.09 20.49 6.77
C TRP A 683 -10.43 21.84 6.97
N PHE A 684 -9.94 22.42 5.87
CA PHE A 684 -9.12 23.65 5.90
C PHE A 684 -9.68 24.76 5.00
N GLY A 685 -10.81 24.51 4.33
CA GLY A 685 -11.55 25.51 3.58
C GLY A 685 -12.64 26.19 4.42
N ASP A 686 -13.67 26.70 3.74
CA ASP A 686 -14.85 27.30 4.38
C ASP A 686 -15.57 26.27 5.29
N PRO A 687 -15.72 26.53 6.60
CA PRO A 687 -16.45 25.65 7.50
C PRO A 687 -17.89 25.36 7.07
N ALA A 688 -18.55 26.31 6.40
CA ALA A 688 -19.94 26.15 5.96
C ALA A 688 -20.10 25.10 4.84
N SER A 689 -19.04 24.81 4.09
CA SER A 689 -19.03 23.77 3.04
C SER A 689 -18.32 22.49 3.47
N ALA A 690 -17.88 22.39 4.72
CA ALA A 690 -17.04 21.28 5.16
C ALA A 690 -17.84 19.97 5.30
N PRO A 691 -17.35 18.84 4.76
CA PRO A 691 -18.01 17.53 4.86
C PRO A 691 -17.78 16.85 6.22
N ILE A 692 -17.71 17.62 7.31
CA ILE A 692 -17.41 17.09 8.66
C ILE A 692 -18.45 16.06 9.08
N ALA A 693 -19.74 16.33 8.82
CA ALA A 693 -20.83 15.40 9.12
C ALA A 693 -20.64 14.04 8.41
N THR A 694 -20.25 14.05 7.12
CA THR A 694 -19.95 12.85 6.35
C THR A 694 -18.83 12.05 6.99
N TYR A 695 -17.75 12.72 7.41
CA TYR A 695 -16.63 12.08 8.10
C TYR A 695 -17.06 11.44 9.42
N THR A 696 -17.79 12.19 10.25
CA THR A 696 -18.25 11.72 11.55
C THR A 696 -19.27 10.59 11.48
N ASP A 697 -20.07 10.56 10.42
CA ASP A 697 -20.96 9.44 10.09
C ASP A 697 -20.16 8.18 9.74
N GLN A 698 -19.03 8.32 9.03
CA GLN A 698 -18.14 7.19 8.76
C GLN A 698 -17.42 6.71 10.03
N GLU A 699 -16.98 7.59 10.92
CA GLU A 699 -16.44 7.18 12.24
C GLU A 699 -17.46 6.30 13.00
N ASP A 700 -18.74 6.68 12.96
CA ASP A 700 -19.81 5.92 13.62
C ASP A 700 -20.12 4.60 12.91
N ARG A 701 -20.22 4.59 11.58
CA ARG A 701 -20.44 3.39 10.76
C ARG A 701 -19.36 2.35 10.98
N HIS A 702 -18.11 2.78 11.03
CA HIS A 702 -16.94 1.92 11.24
C HIS A 702 -16.64 1.67 12.72
N ARG A 703 -17.30 2.39 13.64
CA ARG A 703 -17.07 2.35 15.10
C ARG A 703 -15.59 2.58 15.44
N ILE A 704 -15.03 3.62 14.84
CA ILE A 704 -13.67 4.07 15.14
C ILE A 704 -13.70 5.49 15.71
N GLY A 705 -12.54 5.91 16.21
CA GLY A 705 -12.27 7.31 16.49
C GLY A 705 -11.05 7.79 15.74
N GLY A 706 -10.65 9.01 16.03
CA GLY A 706 -9.48 9.65 15.46
C GLY A 706 -9.14 10.94 16.20
N ALA A 707 -8.11 11.63 15.73
CA ALA A 707 -7.77 12.98 16.17
C ALA A 707 -7.97 13.99 15.03
N PHE A 708 -8.83 14.99 15.25
CA PHE A 708 -9.02 16.08 14.31
C PHE A 708 -7.76 16.96 14.27
N TRP A 709 -7.27 17.28 13.08
CA TRP A 709 -6.19 18.23 12.85
C TRP A 709 -6.78 19.63 12.67
N VAL A 710 -6.62 20.57 13.59
CA VAL A 710 -5.81 20.54 14.83
C VAL A 710 -6.47 21.40 15.92
N TRP A 711 -6.13 21.19 17.20
CA TRP A 711 -6.67 22.00 18.30
C TRP A 711 -6.41 23.50 18.10
N LYS A 712 -5.14 23.87 17.93
CA LYS A 712 -4.64 25.23 17.71
C LYS A 712 -3.53 25.17 16.67
N GLN A 713 -3.43 26.22 15.86
CA GLN A 713 -2.31 26.44 14.95
C GLN A 713 -1.94 27.92 14.98
N SER A 714 -0.65 28.23 14.83
CA SER A 714 -0.22 29.63 14.86
C SER A 714 -0.20 30.27 13.47
N CYS A 715 -0.40 31.58 13.40
CA CYS A 715 -0.18 32.37 12.19
C CYS A 715 1.28 32.42 11.68
N GLY A 716 2.24 31.98 12.50
CA GLY A 716 3.65 31.84 12.11
C GLY A 716 4.07 30.41 11.78
N ASP A 717 3.15 29.45 11.88
CA ASP A 717 3.37 28.04 11.56
C ASP A 717 3.87 27.86 10.11
N ALA A 718 4.66 26.81 9.83
CA ALA A 718 5.22 26.53 8.51
C ALA A 718 4.13 26.40 7.42
N HIS A 719 2.95 25.89 7.77
CA HIS A 719 1.80 25.75 6.89
C HIS A 719 1.15 27.11 6.55
N ALA A 720 1.36 28.15 7.35
CA ALA A 720 0.70 29.43 7.15
C ALA A 720 1.14 30.11 5.85
N GLY A 721 0.17 30.65 5.12
CA GLY A 721 0.41 31.51 3.96
C GLY A 721 0.84 32.91 4.39
N ALA A 722 1.67 33.59 3.58
CA ALA A 722 2.15 34.94 3.89
C ALA A 722 1.01 35.96 4.09
N GLY A 723 -0.10 35.78 3.36
CA GLY A 723 -1.31 36.59 3.46
C GLY A 723 -2.43 35.97 4.31
N ALA A 724 -2.14 34.96 5.13
CA ALA A 724 -3.16 34.36 5.99
C ALA A 724 -3.71 35.39 6.98
N GLU A 725 -5.03 35.56 6.99
CA GLU A 725 -5.74 36.42 7.94
C GLU A 725 -6.01 35.70 9.28
N THR A 726 -6.07 34.37 9.24
CA THR A 726 -6.31 33.52 10.40
C THR A 726 -5.37 32.31 10.44
N GLY A 727 -5.14 31.78 11.64
CA GLY A 727 -4.36 30.56 11.89
C GLY A 727 -5.24 29.48 12.52
N GLY A 728 -5.11 28.25 12.02
CA GLY A 728 -5.86 27.08 12.50
C GLY A 728 -7.30 27.02 12.02
N ASN A 729 -7.96 25.89 12.31
CA ASN A 729 -9.32 25.61 11.82
C ASN A 729 -10.33 25.34 12.96
N LEU A 730 -9.88 24.99 14.17
CA LEU A 730 -10.75 24.80 15.34
C LEU A 730 -10.65 25.96 16.33
N MET A 731 -9.53 26.10 17.05
CA MET A 731 -9.28 27.29 17.89
C MET A 731 -8.51 28.33 17.07
N ILE A 732 -9.26 29.21 16.42
CA ILE A 732 -8.77 30.13 15.40
C ILE A 732 -8.01 31.30 16.03
N GLU A 733 -6.82 31.58 15.52
CA GLU A 733 -6.06 32.81 15.80
C GLU A 733 -6.34 33.87 14.72
N ASP A 734 -6.62 35.10 15.12
CA ASP A 734 -6.60 36.27 14.23
C ASP A 734 -5.14 36.74 14.06
N CYS A 735 -4.62 36.66 12.84
CA CYS A 735 -3.21 36.97 12.57
C CYS A 735 -2.86 38.45 12.69
N ALA A 736 -3.85 39.36 12.62
CA ALA A 736 -3.62 40.79 12.79
C ALA A 736 -3.51 41.18 14.26
N THR A 737 -4.25 40.50 15.14
CA THR A 737 -4.34 40.86 16.57
C THR A 737 -3.70 39.85 17.53
N GLY A 738 -3.41 38.63 17.08
CA GLY A 738 -2.95 37.51 17.89
C GLY A 738 -4.01 36.98 18.87
N LYS A 739 -5.27 37.36 18.71
CA LYS A 739 -6.37 36.97 19.59
C LYS A 739 -7.11 35.76 19.08
N ASP A 740 -7.74 35.03 19.99
CA ASP A 740 -8.66 33.95 19.63
C ASP A 740 -9.96 34.49 19.03
N LEU A 741 -10.36 33.91 17.90
CA LEU A 741 -11.69 34.06 17.32
C LEU A 741 -12.61 32.91 17.81
N PRO A 742 -13.94 33.09 17.77
CA PRO A 742 -14.86 32.02 18.08
C PRO A 742 -14.62 30.80 17.15
N PRO A 743 -14.64 29.57 17.69
CA PRO A 743 -14.50 28.37 16.87
C PRO A 743 -15.71 28.22 15.91
N PRO A 744 -15.53 27.63 14.72
CA PRO A 744 -16.63 27.44 13.77
C PRO A 744 -17.76 26.60 14.37
N PRO A 745 -19.00 27.09 14.42
CA PRO A 745 -20.11 26.35 15.03
C PRO A 745 -20.39 25.03 14.30
N GLU A 746 -20.14 24.96 12.99
CA GLU A 746 -20.26 23.76 12.15
C GLU A 746 -19.34 22.65 12.67
N TYR A 747 -18.09 23.00 13.02
CA TYR A 747 -17.12 22.03 13.53
C TYR A 747 -17.45 21.66 14.97
N VAL A 748 -17.76 22.64 15.81
CA VAL A 748 -18.09 22.39 17.22
C VAL A 748 -19.29 21.47 17.34
N ALA A 749 -20.33 21.63 16.51
CA ALA A 749 -21.53 20.80 16.54
C ALA A 749 -21.23 19.31 16.30
N GLU A 750 -20.37 19.00 15.32
CA GLU A 750 -20.04 17.62 14.95
C GLU A 750 -18.92 17.02 15.81
N LEU A 751 -17.88 17.79 16.13
CA LEU A 751 -16.75 17.32 16.94
C LEU A 751 -17.14 17.10 18.41
N SER A 752 -18.14 17.84 18.92
CA SER A 752 -18.63 17.66 20.29
C SER A 752 -19.83 16.71 20.43
N ARG A 753 -20.26 16.06 19.34
CA ARG A 753 -21.45 15.20 19.29
C ARG A 753 -21.39 14.09 20.36
N PRO A 754 -22.55 13.57 20.82
CA PRO A 754 -22.59 12.44 21.73
C PRO A 754 -21.80 11.22 21.20
N TYR A 755 -21.19 10.44 22.08
CA TYR A 755 -20.62 9.14 21.68
C TYR A 755 -20.33 8.26 22.91
N PRO A 756 -20.33 6.92 22.77
CA PRO A 756 -19.80 6.03 23.80
C PRO A 756 -18.29 6.21 23.92
N ARG A 757 -17.84 6.75 25.05
CA ARG A 757 -16.42 6.81 25.42
C ARG A 757 -15.91 5.42 25.82
N SER A 758 -16.77 4.65 26.49
CA SER A 758 -16.55 3.23 26.80
C SER A 758 -17.89 2.47 26.76
N ALA A 759 -17.86 1.25 26.25
CA ALA A 759 -19.04 0.40 26.08
C ALA A 759 -18.73 -1.07 26.40
N PRO A 760 -19.46 -1.74 27.32
CA PRO A 760 -19.14 -3.13 27.66
C PRO A 760 -19.31 -4.06 26.46
N GLY A 761 -18.30 -4.91 26.22
CA GLY A 761 -18.29 -5.89 25.14
C GLY A 761 -17.99 -5.28 23.78
N ARG A 762 -18.94 -5.41 22.84
CA ARG A 762 -18.80 -4.94 21.45
C ARG A 762 -19.94 -4.02 21.07
N LEU A 763 -19.62 -2.86 20.47
CA LEU A 763 -20.58 -2.06 19.73
C LEU A 763 -20.88 -2.72 18.38
N THR A 764 -22.17 -2.95 18.10
CA THR A 764 -22.63 -3.52 16.82
C THR A 764 -23.16 -2.45 15.89
N ARG A 765 -23.71 -1.36 16.45
CA ARG A 765 -24.20 -0.21 15.69
C ARG A 765 -24.00 1.07 16.47
N LEU A 766 -23.62 2.13 15.76
CA LEU A 766 -23.52 3.48 16.30
C LEU A 766 -24.08 4.44 15.26
N THR A 767 -24.89 5.39 15.71
CA THR A 767 -25.34 6.53 14.93
C THR A 767 -25.48 7.70 15.87
N SER A 768 -24.76 8.78 15.62
CA SER A 768 -24.80 10.00 16.40
C SER A 768 -24.95 11.20 15.49
N GLY A 769 -25.78 12.15 15.91
CA GLY A 769 -25.78 13.51 15.39
C GLY A 769 -25.54 14.52 16.52
N PRO A 770 -25.54 15.82 16.24
CA PRO A 770 -25.23 16.86 17.24
C PRO A 770 -26.11 16.83 18.51
N ALA A 771 -27.31 16.27 18.44
CA ALA A 771 -28.28 16.25 19.55
C ALA A 771 -28.82 14.88 19.93
N SER A 772 -28.43 13.81 19.25
CA SER A 772 -28.98 12.46 19.47
C SER A 772 -27.94 11.36 19.25
N LEU A 773 -28.15 10.24 19.93
CA LEU A 773 -27.34 9.04 19.84
C LEU A 773 -28.23 7.80 19.82
N THR A 774 -27.88 6.84 19.00
CA THR A 774 -28.29 5.44 19.11
C THR A 774 -27.04 4.57 19.13
N ALA A 775 -26.84 3.82 20.20
CA ALA A 775 -25.77 2.83 20.34
C ALA A 775 -26.38 1.46 20.63
N GLU A 776 -25.99 0.46 19.84
CA GLU A 776 -26.34 -0.94 20.05
C GLU A 776 -25.05 -1.72 20.28
N GLY A 777 -25.11 -2.71 21.18
CA GLY A 777 -23.98 -3.57 21.44
C GLY A 777 -24.35 -4.87 22.14
N GLU A 778 -23.34 -5.69 22.35
CA GLU A 778 -23.45 -6.96 23.04
C GLU A 778 -22.32 -7.08 24.06
N GLY A 779 -22.68 -7.24 25.33
CA GLY A 779 -21.72 -7.32 26.42
C GLY A 779 -22.40 -7.27 27.78
N SER A 780 -21.67 -7.63 28.83
CA SER A 780 -22.14 -7.48 30.20
C SER A 780 -21.07 -6.82 31.04
N GLY A 781 -21.44 -5.78 31.78
CA GLY A 781 -20.51 -5.00 32.60
C GLY A 781 -21.08 -3.64 32.96
N CYS A 782 -20.45 -2.94 33.90
CA CYS A 782 -20.85 -1.61 34.36
C CYS A 782 -19.96 -0.48 33.82
N GLY A 783 -19.19 -0.76 32.76
CA GLY A 783 -18.28 0.19 32.13
C GLY A 783 -18.92 1.08 31.06
N LEU A 784 -20.26 1.11 30.94
CA LEU A 784 -20.90 1.99 29.96
C LEU A 784 -20.69 3.44 30.37
N ASP A 785 -20.19 4.24 29.44
CA ASP A 785 -19.90 5.64 29.62
C ASP A 785 -20.07 6.41 28.31
N VAL A 786 -21.03 7.31 28.28
CA VAL A 786 -21.44 8.03 27.08
C VAL A 786 -21.39 9.53 27.32
N TRP A 787 -20.70 10.25 26.43
CA TRP A 787 -20.70 11.71 26.41
C TRP A 787 -21.96 12.27 25.76
N PHE A 788 -22.47 13.37 26.29
CA PHE A 788 -23.55 14.19 25.70
C PHE A 788 -23.24 15.68 25.87
N PRO A 789 -23.17 16.50 24.80
CA PRO A 789 -22.83 17.91 24.92
C PRO A 789 -23.97 18.78 25.45
N GLY A 790 -23.64 19.96 25.98
CA GLY A 790 -24.57 21.05 26.33
C GLY A 790 -25.20 20.97 27.73
N GLY A 791 -25.91 22.04 28.10
CA GLY A 791 -26.45 22.21 29.46
C GLY A 791 -27.70 21.38 29.77
N ALA A 792 -28.53 21.07 28.76
CA ALA A 792 -29.77 20.32 28.95
C ALA A 792 -29.48 18.85 29.29
N ARG A 793 -30.14 18.32 30.32
CA ARG A 793 -30.00 16.91 30.72
C ARG A 793 -30.53 15.99 29.62
N PRO A 794 -29.75 15.01 29.14
CA PRO A 794 -30.20 14.11 28.08
C PRO A 794 -31.32 13.20 28.57
N VAL A 795 -32.30 12.95 27.70
CA VAL A 795 -33.35 11.95 27.90
C VAL A 795 -32.84 10.62 27.40
N VAL A 796 -32.57 9.69 28.33
CA VAL A 796 -31.97 8.39 28.04
C VAL A 796 -33.02 7.29 28.11
N ARG A 797 -33.07 6.42 27.10
CA ARG A 797 -33.87 5.20 27.07
C ARG A 797 -32.96 4.04 26.67
N GLY A 798 -33.14 2.88 27.29
CA GLY A 798 -32.36 1.72 26.88
C GLY A 798 -33.04 0.40 27.20
N THR A 799 -32.74 -0.60 26.39
CA THR A 799 -33.07 -2.02 26.60
C THR A 799 -31.78 -2.75 26.94
N GLY A 800 -31.82 -3.68 27.89
CA GLY A 800 -30.61 -4.37 28.35
C GLY A 800 -29.62 -3.49 29.13
N VAL A 801 -29.99 -2.25 29.45
CA VAL A 801 -29.20 -1.30 30.26
C VAL A 801 -29.91 -1.03 31.59
N THR A 802 -29.18 -1.09 32.69
CA THR A 802 -29.67 -0.90 34.07
C THR A 802 -28.77 0.10 34.81
N GLY A 803 -29.27 0.69 35.90
CA GLY A 803 -28.48 1.63 36.70
C GLY A 803 -28.06 2.90 35.94
N VAL A 804 -28.86 3.32 34.94
CA VAL A 804 -28.55 4.49 34.13
C VAL A 804 -28.52 5.75 34.99
N ALA A 805 -27.38 6.43 35.00
CA ALA A 805 -27.18 7.70 35.67
C ALA A 805 -26.62 8.73 34.69
N ALA A 806 -27.16 9.94 34.71
CA ALA A 806 -26.64 11.06 33.95
C ALA A 806 -26.05 12.09 34.93
N ARG A 807 -24.75 12.31 34.86
CA ARG A 807 -24.02 13.26 35.70
C ARG A 807 -23.57 14.45 34.85
N GLN A 808 -23.90 15.67 35.29
CA GLN A 808 -23.41 16.88 34.65
C GLN A 808 -21.89 16.99 34.84
N THR A 809 -21.19 17.40 33.80
CA THR A 809 -19.74 17.64 33.79
C THR A 809 -19.45 18.93 33.03
N ALA A 810 -18.17 19.31 32.93
CA ALA A 810 -17.77 20.45 32.12
C ALA A 810 -18.26 20.28 30.65
N GLY A 811 -19.01 21.26 30.15
CA GLY A 811 -19.51 21.29 28.77
C GLY A 811 -20.67 20.34 28.43
N GLY A 812 -21.07 19.42 29.31
CA GLY A 812 -22.06 18.40 28.98
C GLY A 812 -22.44 17.45 30.11
N TRP A 813 -22.75 16.21 29.74
CA TRP A 813 -23.21 15.14 30.61
C TRP A 813 -22.47 13.84 30.32
N ARG A 814 -22.24 13.05 31.36
CA ARG A 814 -21.76 11.67 31.27
C ARG A 814 -22.89 10.74 31.68
N VAL A 815 -23.31 9.87 30.76
CA VAL A 815 -24.35 8.87 30.98
C VAL A 815 -23.66 7.53 31.20
N THR A 816 -23.79 6.99 32.41
CA THR A 816 -23.18 5.71 32.82
C THR A 816 -24.24 4.66 33.09
N GLY A 817 -23.88 3.37 33.01
CA GLY A 817 -24.79 2.28 33.38
C GLY A 817 -24.17 0.90 33.27
N CYS A 818 -24.99 -0.13 33.52
CA CYS A 818 -24.60 -1.53 33.38
C CYS A 818 -25.40 -2.20 32.27
N THR A 819 -24.73 -2.99 31.43
CA THR A 819 -25.36 -3.76 30.35
C THR A 819 -25.43 -5.24 30.70
N ARG A 820 -26.38 -5.97 30.10
CA ARG A 820 -26.50 -7.42 30.21
C ARG A 820 -26.92 -8.05 28.88
N GLY A 821 -25.97 -8.67 28.19
CA GLY A 821 -26.20 -9.29 26.88
C GLY A 821 -26.33 -8.23 25.77
N ALA A 822 -27.27 -8.43 24.85
CA ALA A 822 -27.59 -7.42 23.85
C ALA A 822 -28.25 -6.19 24.51
N TYR A 823 -27.80 -5.00 24.15
CA TYR A 823 -28.33 -3.75 24.66
C TYR A 823 -28.50 -2.71 23.55
N THR A 824 -29.44 -1.80 23.79
CA THR A 824 -29.63 -0.59 22.99
C THR A 824 -29.74 0.59 23.93
N LEU A 825 -29.03 1.67 23.62
CA LEU A 825 -29.13 2.96 24.29
C LEU A 825 -29.50 4.01 23.25
N THR A 826 -30.63 4.67 23.47
CA THR A 826 -31.00 5.88 22.72
C THR A 826 -31.00 7.06 23.67
N ALA A 827 -30.44 8.16 23.25
CA ALA A 827 -30.49 9.38 24.03
C ALA A 827 -30.56 10.61 23.12
N HIS A 828 -31.33 11.60 23.55
CA HIS A 828 -31.57 12.85 22.83
C HIS A 828 -31.70 14.00 23.81
N ARG A 829 -31.52 15.22 23.29
CA ARG A 829 -31.80 16.46 24.00
C ARG A 829 -33.20 16.97 23.69
#